data_AF-A0A109W3Q4-F1
#
_entry.id   AF-A0A109W3Q4-F1
#
_cell.length_a   1.000
_cell.length_b   1.000
_cell.length_c   1.000
_cell.angle_alpha   90.00
_cell.angle_beta   90.00
_cell.angle_gamma   90.00
#
_symmetry.space_group_name_H-M   'P 1'
#
loop_
_entity.id
_entity.type
_entity.pdbx_description
1 polymer ?
#
loop_
_entity_poly.entity_id
_entity_poly.type
_entity_poly.pdbx_seq_one_letter_code
_entity_poly.pdbx_strand_id
1 'polypeptide(L)'
;MRVFGSVTGGSSVETALFFANRSLAGRMLMLGLPLLALVLALIFFATGRSIENIVNRAITRNARLQAQAMSLALEQTLVETRNQLLILAAGSMDRQEMVRRLKFRSRADGLRYREVAFMGLTPENRYLLLNYGGEIIAVPPHVALDAPAGPFHNISPGQKSGNVNVGQPLEVTYSMVPIDKSLQSLAFYVLRFSTPIYDAAGNFQGILILSLDLKALRDTMSLFSSPDAPINGGEETRVRSLFFDRDGWMLFQSESLDADSGESLLSSDAVRAGFRGDFGRPGFSPAFRPGPEHINYWTMVAEVQAGRSGQLSLSGTGPVWNTGQNRVEGVSYAPVTFMSGPEGPRVVVGGLGMLDSSFTSTRTGMQLLSIYSLCFLGGTLLLGLSLWWLAHSTGKSLNRLSGELRNRNEHDSADALNLPPMPLELERIKRNVNILLARLRRAKADQISQAAEQNAQQQREPVEDLPDPADLPVRGLVGTSLPMQTLYGQIQKASQVLADVLIVGETGTGKELVSESIHRLSDRADGPFITINCGALDEALLMDTLFGHVKGAFTEAKQARKGAFLAAEGGTLMLDEVGNAAPKVQQALLRALSTRRIRPLGADHDVPFDTRIIAATNAELRGDGQDGSFRDDLYYRLAVITIQTPPLRRRKEDIPALMVHFMAEAVATREQGMPRTIPKISRGALEKIMRHHWPGNVRELKNTLTRALTFCDEDLILAENIQLDPGVQYEARHGADPAASAGEQPGDTAPERTQDGERDKSRDAAARPAPNQDKITAGPPVAPDPEQLNHRQRELLPRLAALGSVSRQEYQNLAGEGISMRTAQYDLQQMVRLGLMRKEGRGPAQRYVIVQPGGYVPADKGRS
;
A
#
# COMPACT_ATOMS: atom_id res chain seq x y z
N MET A 1 15.97 -9.89 -14.18
CA MET A 1 15.89 -11.26 -14.71
C MET A 1 16.71 -12.22 -13.84
N ARG A 2 16.08 -12.97 -12.92
CA ARG A 2 16.65 -14.14 -12.22
C ARG A 2 15.50 -15.04 -11.72
N VAL A 3 14.63 -15.49 -12.63
CA VAL A 3 13.41 -16.27 -12.31
C VAL A 3 13.31 -17.59 -13.09
N PHE A 4 14.09 -17.75 -14.17
CA PHE A 4 14.15 -18.98 -14.96
C PHE A 4 15.43 -19.77 -14.66
N GLY A 5 15.55 -20.25 -13.42
CA GLY A 5 16.52 -21.27 -13.01
C GLY A 5 15.80 -22.58 -12.70
N SER A 6 16.26 -23.68 -13.31
CA SER A 6 15.81 -25.07 -13.07
C SER A 6 14.30 -25.32 -13.08
N VAL A 7 13.73 -25.50 -14.28
CA VAL A 7 12.64 -26.49 -14.44
C VAL A 7 13.30 -27.86 -14.56
N THR A 8 13.69 -28.43 -13.42
CA THR A 8 14.04 -29.85 -13.33
C THR A 8 12.76 -30.68 -13.38
N GLY A 9 12.80 -31.83 -14.05
CA GLY A 9 11.67 -32.74 -14.19
C GLY A 9 11.29 -33.45 -12.89
N GLY A 10 10.71 -32.69 -11.96
CA GLY A 10 10.11 -33.22 -10.73
C GLY A 10 8.80 -33.94 -11.03
N SER A 11 8.47 -34.91 -10.19
CA SER A 11 7.26 -35.73 -10.35
C SER A 11 5.97 -34.89 -10.28
N SER A 12 4.86 -35.45 -10.78
CA SER A 12 3.52 -34.85 -10.62
C SER A 12 3.14 -34.62 -9.14
N VAL A 13 3.79 -35.33 -8.21
CA VAL A 13 3.61 -35.20 -6.77
C VAL A 13 4.37 -33.98 -6.21
N GLU A 14 5.60 -33.72 -6.65
CA GLU A 14 6.38 -32.55 -6.20
C GLU A 14 5.77 -31.23 -6.70
N THR A 15 5.29 -31.22 -7.95
CA THR A 15 4.55 -30.07 -8.49
C THR A 15 3.23 -29.85 -7.74
N ALA A 16 2.49 -30.91 -7.40
CA ALA A 16 1.30 -30.80 -6.55
C ALA A 16 1.62 -30.26 -5.15
N LEU A 17 2.69 -30.72 -4.49
CA LEU A 17 3.15 -30.26 -3.18
C LEU A 17 3.60 -28.78 -3.20
N PHE A 18 4.29 -28.35 -4.26
CA PHE A 18 4.71 -26.95 -4.45
C PHE A 18 3.51 -26.00 -4.51
N PHE A 19 2.41 -26.40 -5.17
CA PHE A 19 1.16 -25.64 -5.13
C PHE A 19 0.45 -25.79 -3.78
N ALA A 20 0.44 -26.98 -3.17
CA ALA A 20 -0.24 -27.25 -1.89
C ALA A 20 0.22 -26.32 -0.75
N ASN A 21 1.52 -26.01 -0.67
CA ASN A 21 2.06 -25.14 0.39
C ASN A 21 1.88 -23.63 0.14
N ARG A 22 1.29 -23.21 -0.98
CA ARG A 22 0.97 -21.80 -1.25
C ARG A 22 -0.50 -21.47 -0.99
N SER A 23 -0.74 -20.25 -0.53
CA SER A 23 -2.07 -19.67 -0.36
C SER A 23 -2.88 -19.76 -1.66
N LEU A 24 -4.21 -19.87 -1.54
CA LEU A 24 -5.12 -19.94 -2.69
C LEU A 24 -4.91 -18.78 -3.67
N ALA A 25 -4.58 -17.60 -3.12
CA ALA A 25 -4.14 -16.42 -3.86
C ALA A 25 -2.88 -16.66 -4.72
N GLY A 26 -1.82 -17.20 -4.13
CA GLY A 26 -0.58 -17.52 -4.84
C GLY A 26 -0.77 -18.57 -5.92
N ARG A 27 -1.66 -19.55 -5.72
CA ARG A 27 -1.99 -20.56 -6.75
C ARG A 27 -2.73 -19.96 -7.93
N MET A 28 -3.78 -19.17 -7.69
CA MET A 28 -4.54 -18.52 -8.77
C MET A 28 -3.66 -17.57 -9.57
N LEU A 29 -2.79 -16.78 -8.93
CA LEU A 29 -1.84 -15.93 -9.65
C LEU A 29 -0.80 -16.74 -10.45
N MET A 30 -0.23 -17.81 -9.90
CA MET A 30 0.77 -18.63 -10.60
C MET A 30 0.23 -19.45 -11.77
N LEU A 31 -1.03 -19.89 -11.73
CA LEU A 31 -1.65 -20.66 -12.84
C LEU A 31 -2.44 -19.78 -13.80
N GLY A 32 -3.23 -18.83 -13.28
CA GLY A 32 -4.10 -17.97 -14.07
C GLY A 32 -3.34 -16.90 -14.86
N LEU A 33 -2.37 -16.21 -14.24
CA LEU A 33 -1.64 -15.12 -14.90
C LEU A 33 -0.87 -15.58 -16.16
N PRO A 34 -0.06 -16.66 -16.17
CA PRO A 34 0.66 -17.07 -17.38
C PRO A 34 -0.26 -17.61 -18.48
N LEU A 35 -1.32 -18.35 -18.13
CA LEU A 35 -2.32 -18.82 -19.10
C LEU A 35 -3.00 -17.63 -19.78
N LEU A 36 -3.41 -16.64 -18.99
CA LEU A 36 -4.16 -15.48 -19.46
C LEU A 36 -3.25 -14.52 -20.24
N ALA A 37 -2.00 -14.32 -19.80
CA ALA A 37 -0.98 -13.60 -20.57
C ALA A 37 -0.67 -14.28 -21.92
N LEU A 38 -0.66 -15.62 -21.97
CA LEU A 38 -0.48 -16.38 -23.21
C LEU A 38 -1.67 -16.19 -24.17
N VAL A 39 -2.91 -16.18 -23.68
CA VAL A 39 -4.10 -15.84 -24.49
C VAL A 39 -4.00 -14.41 -25.02
N LEU A 40 -3.63 -13.44 -24.16
CA LEU A 40 -3.50 -12.04 -24.55
C LEU A 40 -2.37 -11.82 -25.56
N ALA A 41 -1.28 -12.58 -25.46
CA ALA A 41 -0.16 -12.56 -26.42
C ALA A 41 -0.55 -13.19 -27.77
N LEU A 42 -1.35 -14.25 -27.76
CA LEU A 42 -1.86 -14.90 -28.97
C LEU A 42 -2.82 -13.97 -29.72
N ILE A 43 -3.73 -13.30 -28.99
CA ILE A 43 -4.60 -12.26 -29.55
C ILE A 43 -3.76 -11.12 -30.14
N PHE A 44 -2.82 -10.56 -29.38
CA PHE A 44 -1.90 -9.49 -29.83
C PHE A 44 -1.16 -9.86 -31.11
N PHE A 45 -0.62 -11.09 -31.19
CA PHE A 45 0.15 -11.54 -32.35
C PHE A 45 -0.72 -11.76 -33.59
N ALA A 46 -1.94 -12.28 -33.41
CA ALA A 46 -2.90 -12.49 -34.47
C ALA A 46 -3.45 -11.15 -35.02
N THR A 47 -3.86 -10.22 -34.15
CA THR A 47 -4.40 -8.91 -34.57
C THR A 47 -3.32 -8.01 -35.14
N GLY A 48 -2.13 -7.94 -34.52
CA GLY A 48 -1.00 -7.15 -35.01
C GLY A 48 -0.60 -7.54 -36.44
N ARG A 49 -0.37 -8.83 -36.70
CA ARG A 49 -0.08 -9.33 -38.05
C ARG A 49 -1.21 -9.08 -39.04
N SER A 50 -2.47 -9.20 -38.62
CA SER A 50 -3.61 -8.96 -39.51
C SER A 50 -3.64 -7.51 -39.99
N ILE A 51 -3.44 -6.57 -39.07
CA ILE A 51 -3.56 -5.13 -39.34
C ILE A 51 -2.36 -4.61 -40.12
N GLU A 52 -1.14 -5.05 -39.81
CA GLU A 52 0.06 -4.78 -40.62
C GLU A 52 -0.14 -5.21 -42.09
N ASN A 53 -0.67 -6.41 -42.32
CA ASN A 53 -0.99 -6.90 -43.66
C ASN A 53 -2.07 -6.07 -44.38
N ILE A 54 -3.10 -5.60 -43.66
CA ILE A 54 -4.17 -4.77 -44.23
C ILE A 54 -3.63 -3.39 -44.61
N VAL A 55 -2.88 -2.74 -43.72
CA VAL A 55 -2.28 -1.42 -43.94
C VAL A 55 -1.29 -1.47 -45.10
N ASN A 56 -0.38 -2.44 -45.12
CA ASN A 56 0.60 -2.58 -46.21
C ASN A 56 -0.07 -2.83 -47.57
N ARG A 57 -1.15 -3.63 -47.63
CA ARG A 57 -1.95 -3.81 -48.85
C ARG A 57 -2.66 -2.52 -49.30
N ALA A 58 -3.17 -1.72 -48.36
CA ALA A 58 -3.83 -0.45 -48.66
C ALA A 58 -2.83 0.58 -49.22
N ILE A 59 -1.67 0.75 -48.57
CA ILE A 59 -0.60 1.64 -49.03
C ILE A 59 -0.11 1.21 -50.42
N THR A 60 0.19 -0.08 -50.61
CA THR A 60 0.61 -0.66 -51.90
C THR A 60 -0.41 -0.37 -53.01
N ARG A 61 -1.70 -0.55 -52.72
CA ARG A 61 -2.78 -0.28 -53.69
C ARG A 61 -2.87 1.20 -54.06
N ASN A 62 -2.79 2.10 -53.08
CA ASN A 62 -2.86 3.55 -53.32
C ASN A 62 -1.65 4.05 -54.12
N ALA A 63 -0.44 3.63 -53.76
CA ALA A 63 0.78 4.00 -54.49
C ALA A 63 0.75 3.52 -55.95
N ARG A 64 0.23 2.31 -56.21
CA ARG A 64 0.04 1.81 -57.59
C ARG A 64 -1.02 2.61 -58.36
N LEU A 65 -2.14 2.98 -57.72
CA LEU A 65 -3.17 3.81 -58.34
C LEU A 65 -2.65 5.21 -58.69
N GLN A 66 -1.86 5.83 -57.81
CA GLN A 66 -1.25 7.14 -58.06
C GLN A 66 -0.26 7.08 -59.23
N ALA A 67 0.61 6.06 -59.30
CA ALA A 67 1.50 5.86 -60.44
C ALA A 67 0.75 5.62 -61.77
N GLN A 68 -0.39 4.90 -61.74
CA GLN A 68 -1.23 4.70 -62.92
C GLN A 68 -1.95 5.99 -63.36
N ALA A 69 -2.51 6.77 -62.43
CA ALA A 69 -3.16 8.05 -62.71
C ALA A 69 -2.18 9.08 -63.26
N MET A 70 -0.96 9.11 -62.69
CA MET A 70 0.14 9.96 -63.12
C MET A 70 0.64 9.59 -64.52
N SER A 71 0.74 8.29 -64.84
CA SER A 71 1.01 7.85 -66.22
C SER A 71 -0.09 8.32 -67.18
N LEU A 72 -1.37 8.12 -66.83
CA LEU A 72 -2.50 8.52 -67.66
C LEU A 72 -2.51 10.04 -67.97
N ALA A 73 -2.12 10.88 -67.00
CA ALA A 73 -1.97 12.33 -67.22
C ALA A 73 -0.84 12.67 -68.22
N LEU A 74 0.26 11.91 -68.19
CA LEU A 74 1.32 12.02 -69.21
C LEU A 74 0.81 11.53 -70.58
N GLU A 75 0.13 10.37 -70.66
CA GLU A 75 -0.48 9.89 -71.90
C GLU A 75 -1.44 10.93 -72.50
N GLN A 76 -2.27 11.57 -71.67
CA GLN A 76 -3.19 12.63 -72.09
C GLN A 76 -2.44 13.83 -72.70
N THR A 77 -1.31 14.24 -72.12
CA THR A 77 -0.47 15.33 -72.66
C THR A 77 0.15 14.97 -74.02
N LEU A 78 0.56 13.70 -74.20
CA LEU A 78 1.06 13.20 -75.50
C LEU A 78 -0.07 13.15 -76.55
N VAL A 79 -1.28 12.72 -76.15
CA VAL A 79 -2.47 12.67 -77.02
C VAL A 79 -2.95 14.07 -77.40
N GLU A 80 -2.94 15.02 -76.48
CA GLU A 80 -3.23 16.43 -76.74
C GLU A 80 -2.26 17.01 -77.78
N THR A 81 -0.95 16.78 -77.57
CA THR A 81 0.10 17.19 -78.52
C THR A 81 -0.11 16.62 -79.92
N ARG A 82 -0.43 15.32 -80.01
CA ARG A 82 -0.77 14.64 -81.27
C ARG A 82 -1.94 15.31 -81.96
N ASN A 83 -3.03 15.56 -81.23
CA ASN A 83 -4.24 16.16 -81.78
C ASN A 83 -3.96 17.60 -82.25
N GLN A 84 -3.16 18.37 -81.51
CA GLN A 84 -2.76 19.73 -81.87
C GLN A 84 -1.87 19.76 -83.13
N LEU A 85 -0.92 18.82 -83.28
CA LEU A 85 -0.16 18.63 -84.52
C LEU A 85 -1.09 18.33 -85.72
N LEU A 86 -2.06 17.43 -85.56
CA LEU A 86 -3.01 17.08 -86.62
C LEU A 86 -3.92 18.27 -87.00
N ILE A 87 -4.32 19.11 -86.03
CA ILE A 87 -5.07 20.35 -86.30
C ILE A 87 -4.20 21.38 -87.05
N LEU A 88 -2.91 21.47 -86.76
CA LEU A 88 -1.98 22.33 -87.52
C LEU A 88 -1.78 21.81 -88.95
N ALA A 89 -1.62 20.49 -89.11
CA ALA A 89 -1.46 19.75 -90.37
C ALA A 89 -2.66 19.91 -91.32
N ALA A 90 -3.88 20.02 -90.78
CA ALA A 90 -5.11 20.19 -91.55
C ALA A 90 -5.29 21.58 -92.20
N GLY A 91 -4.39 22.54 -91.94
CA GLY A 91 -4.43 23.89 -92.52
C GLY A 91 -3.20 24.23 -93.35
N SER A 92 -3.12 25.46 -93.87
CA SER A 92 -2.05 25.87 -94.79
C SER A 92 -0.64 25.73 -94.20
N MET A 93 0.25 25.06 -94.92
CA MET A 93 1.68 24.97 -94.57
C MET A 93 2.44 26.27 -94.87
N ASP A 94 1.83 27.30 -95.46
CA ASP A 94 2.49 28.61 -95.62
C ASP A 94 3.00 29.16 -94.28
N ARG A 95 4.21 29.73 -94.31
CA ARG A 95 4.91 30.23 -93.11
C ARG A 95 4.16 31.39 -92.45
N GLN A 96 3.60 32.33 -93.21
CA GLN A 96 2.91 33.48 -92.63
C GLN A 96 1.59 33.07 -91.98
N GLU A 97 0.83 32.20 -92.65
CA GLU A 97 -0.41 31.65 -92.10
C GLU A 97 -0.15 30.74 -90.89
N MET A 98 0.91 29.93 -90.89
CA MET A 98 1.32 29.15 -89.72
C MET A 98 1.66 30.07 -88.53
N VAL A 99 2.44 31.14 -88.73
CA VAL A 99 2.73 32.14 -87.68
C VAL A 99 1.44 32.78 -87.15
N ARG A 100 0.49 33.14 -88.03
CA ARG A 100 -0.81 33.70 -87.64
C ARG A 100 -1.61 32.72 -86.76
N ARG A 101 -1.71 31.46 -87.17
CA ARG A 101 -2.43 30.39 -86.43
C ARG A 101 -1.78 30.09 -85.07
N LEU A 102 -0.45 30.12 -84.98
CA LEU A 102 0.28 29.93 -83.71
C LEU A 102 0.14 31.15 -82.78
N LYS A 103 0.24 32.38 -83.28
CA LYS A 103 0.03 33.60 -82.48
C LYS A 103 -1.38 33.68 -81.89
N PHE A 104 -2.40 33.19 -82.62
CA PHE A 104 -3.76 33.07 -82.09
C PHE A 104 -3.84 32.07 -80.92
N ARG A 105 -3.23 30.88 -81.05
CA ARG A 105 -3.20 29.86 -79.98
C ARG A 105 -2.40 30.29 -78.75
N SER A 106 -1.25 30.96 -78.94
CA SER A 106 -0.40 31.44 -77.84
C SER A 106 -1.18 32.34 -76.86
N ARG A 107 -2.05 33.20 -77.40
CA ARG A 107 -2.88 34.13 -76.62
C ARG A 107 -4.06 33.49 -75.87
N ALA A 108 -4.44 32.27 -76.23
CA ALA A 108 -5.65 31.64 -75.71
C ALA A 108 -5.39 30.68 -74.53
N ASP A 109 -4.27 29.95 -74.55
CA ASP A 109 -4.08 28.79 -73.65
C ASP A 109 -2.60 28.57 -73.22
N GLY A 110 -1.67 29.38 -73.73
CA GLY A 110 -0.23 29.18 -73.53
C GLY A 110 0.31 27.97 -74.31
N LEU A 111 1.17 28.20 -75.30
CA LEU A 111 1.72 27.09 -76.10
C LEU A 111 2.72 26.26 -75.29
N ARG A 112 2.36 25.02 -74.93
CA ARG A 112 3.25 24.00 -74.35
C ARG A 112 4.32 23.45 -75.33
N TYR A 113 4.36 23.98 -76.56
CA TYR A 113 5.26 23.56 -77.64
C TYR A 113 6.37 24.59 -77.82
N ARG A 114 7.60 24.15 -78.06
CA ARG A 114 8.77 25.02 -78.27
C ARG A 114 9.16 25.20 -79.73
N GLU A 115 8.92 24.20 -80.57
CA GLU A 115 9.27 24.25 -81.99
C GLU A 115 8.06 23.84 -82.84
N VAL A 116 7.87 24.55 -83.95
CA VAL A 116 7.03 24.13 -85.07
C VAL A 116 7.87 24.24 -86.33
N ALA A 117 8.12 23.11 -87.00
CA ALA A 117 8.93 23.08 -88.21
C ALA A 117 8.18 22.37 -89.34
N PHE A 118 8.28 22.91 -90.54
CA PHE A 118 7.83 22.22 -91.75
C PHE A 118 9.05 21.94 -92.62
N MET A 119 9.28 20.67 -92.96
CA MET A 119 10.24 20.26 -93.97
C MET A 119 9.49 20.02 -95.28
N GLY A 120 9.31 21.08 -96.07
CA GLY A 120 8.89 20.95 -97.47
C GLY A 120 9.96 20.29 -98.35
N LEU A 121 9.52 19.76 -99.49
CA LEU A 121 10.39 19.12 -100.49
C LEU A 121 11.54 20.05 -100.94
N THR A 122 11.20 21.30 -101.31
CA THR A 122 12.17 22.34 -101.70
C THR A 122 12.71 23.08 -100.48
N PRO A 123 13.97 23.59 -100.51
CA PRO A 123 14.54 24.37 -99.40
C PRO A 123 13.74 25.63 -99.04
N GLU A 124 13.11 26.27 -100.02
CA GLU A 124 12.27 27.47 -99.83
C GLU A 124 11.02 27.19 -99.00
N ASN A 125 10.48 25.97 -99.10
CA ASN A 125 9.33 25.51 -98.33
C ASN A 125 9.73 24.94 -96.95
N ARG A 126 10.93 25.27 -96.43
CA ARG A 126 11.38 24.87 -95.10
C ARG A 126 11.41 26.05 -94.15
N TYR A 127 10.83 25.88 -92.97
CA TYR A 127 10.91 26.87 -91.91
C TYR A 127 10.88 26.22 -90.53
N LEU A 128 11.45 26.94 -89.56
CA LEU A 128 11.39 26.65 -88.15
C LEU A 128 10.85 27.91 -87.43
N LEU A 129 9.82 27.70 -86.62
CA LEU A 129 9.24 28.68 -85.72
C LEU A 129 9.50 28.21 -84.29
N LEU A 130 10.04 29.08 -83.45
CA LEU A 130 10.25 28.84 -82.03
C LEU A 130 9.22 29.60 -81.20
N ASN A 131 8.81 29.03 -80.08
CA ASN A 131 7.99 29.68 -79.08
C ASN A 131 8.82 29.98 -77.82
N TYR A 132 9.07 31.26 -77.57
CA TYR A 132 9.87 31.75 -76.46
C TYR A 132 9.19 32.97 -75.84
N GLY A 133 9.00 32.97 -74.52
CA GLY A 133 8.25 34.04 -73.83
C GLY A 133 6.77 34.20 -74.27
N GLY A 134 6.20 33.22 -74.98
CA GLY A 134 4.88 33.35 -75.62
C GLY A 134 4.91 33.99 -77.02
N GLU A 135 6.07 34.47 -77.46
CA GLU A 135 6.29 35.00 -78.81
C GLU A 135 6.68 33.91 -79.80
N ILE A 136 6.23 34.07 -81.06
CA ILE A 136 6.58 33.18 -82.18
C ILE A 136 7.70 33.81 -83.01
N ILE A 137 8.89 33.22 -82.91
CA ILE A 137 10.14 33.69 -83.52
C ILE A 137 10.46 32.82 -84.73
N ALA A 138 10.67 33.43 -85.91
CA ALA A 138 11.07 32.69 -87.11
C ALA A 138 12.60 32.56 -87.17
N VAL A 139 13.10 31.34 -87.21
CA VAL A 139 14.55 31.07 -87.22
C VAL A 139 15.10 31.19 -88.65
N PRO A 140 16.25 31.85 -88.87
CA PRO A 140 16.92 31.87 -90.17
C PRO A 140 17.26 30.45 -90.66
N PRO A 141 17.10 30.13 -91.97
CA PRO A 141 17.29 28.77 -92.47
C PRO A 141 18.67 28.17 -92.19
N HIS A 142 19.75 28.97 -92.20
CA HIS A 142 21.09 28.49 -91.85
C HIS A 142 21.17 28.04 -90.38
N VAL A 143 20.76 28.89 -89.43
CA VAL A 143 20.69 28.55 -87.99
C VAL A 143 19.88 27.28 -87.74
N ALA A 144 18.77 27.08 -88.47
CA ALA A 144 17.92 25.91 -88.32
C ALA A 144 18.50 24.61 -88.91
N LEU A 145 19.41 24.72 -89.89
CA LEU A 145 20.12 23.58 -90.50
C LEU A 145 21.42 23.23 -89.77
N ASP A 146 22.14 24.24 -89.28
CA ASP A 146 23.41 24.10 -88.57
C ASP A 146 23.24 23.49 -87.16
N ALA A 147 22.03 23.55 -86.58
CA ALA A 147 21.70 22.93 -85.31
C ALA A 147 21.81 21.38 -85.40
N PRO A 148 22.77 20.71 -84.71
CA PRO A 148 23.04 19.28 -84.92
C PRO A 148 21.87 18.36 -84.53
N ALA A 149 21.11 18.77 -83.52
CA ALA A 149 19.87 18.11 -83.09
C ALA A 149 18.61 18.86 -83.59
N GLY A 150 18.72 19.65 -84.66
CA GLY A 150 17.60 20.39 -85.27
C GLY A 150 16.53 19.47 -85.89
N PRO A 151 15.32 19.98 -86.16
CA PRO A 151 14.19 19.20 -86.67
C PRO A 151 14.38 18.73 -88.12
N PHE A 152 15.40 19.22 -88.82
CA PHE A 152 15.68 18.85 -90.21
C PHE A 152 16.61 17.64 -90.36
N HIS A 153 17.04 17.04 -89.24
CA HIS A 153 17.90 15.85 -89.21
C HIS A 153 17.16 14.63 -88.65
N ASN A 154 17.58 13.42 -89.03
CA ASN A 154 17.09 12.14 -88.49
C ASN A 154 15.56 11.90 -88.58
N ILE A 155 14.90 12.34 -89.66
CA ILE A 155 13.47 12.07 -89.87
C ILE A 155 13.27 10.69 -90.52
N SER A 156 12.43 9.84 -89.92
CA SER A 156 12.05 8.54 -90.48
C SER A 156 11.06 8.68 -91.65
N PRO A 157 11.44 8.32 -92.90
CA PRO A 157 10.52 8.37 -94.04
C PRO A 157 9.54 7.19 -94.03
N GLY A 158 8.33 7.38 -94.58
CA GLY A 158 7.37 6.29 -94.84
C GLY A 158 6.22 6.14 -93.83
N GLN A 159 5.55 7.23 -93.47
CA GLN A 159 4.39 7.21 -92.58
C GLN A 159 3.07 7.40 -93.36
N LYS A 160 1.97 6.86 -92.83
CA LYS A 160 0.61 7.05 -93.41
C LYS A 160 0.05 8.41 -92.99
N SER A 161 -0.72 9.06 -93.87
CA SER A 161 -1.46 10.28 -93.53
C SER A 161 -2.34 10.06 -92.28
N GLY A 162 -2.39 11.06 -91.40
CA GLY A 162 -3.13 11.00 -90.14
C GLY A 162 -2.45 10.25 -88.99
N ASN A 163 -1.38 9.49 -89.25
CA ASN A 163 -0.55 8.90 -88.19
C ASN A 163 0.55 9.87 -87.76
N VAL A 164 0.72 10.02 -86.45
CA VAL A 164 1.80 10.79 -85.83
C VAL A 164 2.84 9.84 -85.25
N ASN A 165 4.11 10.10 -85.57
CA ASN A 165 5.24 9.46 -84.91
C ASN A 165 5.73 10.34 -83.75
N VAL A 166 6.19 9.71 -82.66
CA VAL A 166 6.85 10.37 -81.53
C VAL A 166 8.32 9.95 -81.52
N GLY A 167 9.22 10.93 -81.50
CA GLY A 167 10.66 10.72 -81.41
C GLY A 167 11.09 10.33 -80.00
N GLN A 168 12.40 10.18 -79.79
CA GLN A 168 12.96 10.14 -78.44
C GLN A 168 13.15 11.58 -77.89
N PRO A 169 13.12 11.78 -76.57
CA PRO A 169 13.56 13.00 -75.90
C PRO A 169 14.95 13.44 -76.39
N LEU A 170 15.07 14.74 -76.70
CA LEU A 170 16.30 15.37 -77.20
C LEU A 170 16.49 16.80 -76.67
N GLU A 171 17.74 17.19 -76.58
CA GLU A 171 18.24 18.53 -76.26
C GLU A 171 18.71 19.19 -77.57
N VAL A 172 18.26 20.40 -77.83
CA VAL A 172 18.60 21.14 -79.04
C VAL A 172 18.92 22.59 -78.70
N THR A 173 20.03 23.08 -79.24
CA THR A 173 20.50 24.45 -79.05
C THR A 173 20.56 25.17 -80.38
N TYR A 174 19.89 26.32 -80.46
CA TYR A 174 19.94 27.25 -81.59
C TYR A 174 20.80 28.45 -81.21
N SER A 175 21.95 28.60 -81.86
CA SER A 175 22.82 29.76 -81.70
C SER A 175 22.37 30.92 -82.59
N MET A 176 22.60 32.16 -82.15
CA MET A 176 22.33 33.37 -82.94
C MET A 176 20.84 33.55 -83.35
N VAL A 177 19.90 33.18 -82.47
CA VAL A 177 18.47 33.47 -82.68
C VAL A 177 18.21 34.96 -82.45
N PRO A 178 17.55 35.68 -83.38
CA PRO A 178 17.24 37.10 -83.20
C PRO A 178 16.02 37.29 -82.27
N ILE A 179 16.25 37.84 -81.08
CA ILE A 179 15.24 38.13 -80.05
C ILE A 179 15.43 39.56 -79.56
N ASP A 180 14.40 40.41 -79.62
CA ASP A 180 14.44 41.81 -79.16
C ASP A 180 15.67 42.62 -79.63
N LYS A 181 16.04 42.45 -80.91
CA LYS A 181 17.22 43.06 -81.56
C LYS A 181 18.59 42.60 -81.01
N SER A 182 18.60 41.57 -80.16
CA SER A 182 19.80 40.86 -79.70
C SER A 182 19.92 39.49 -80.37
N LEU A 183 21.14 38.94 -80.41
CA LEU A 183 21.38 37.55 -80.82
C LEU A 183 21.58 36.70 -79.56
N GLN A 184 20.71 35.71 -79.36
CA GLN A 184 20.73 34.84 -78.18
C GLN A 184 20.92 33.37 -78.57
N SER A 185 21.42 32.57 -77.64
CA SER A 185 21.43 31.11 -77.79
C SER A 185 20.27 30.53 -76.99
N LEU A 186 19.41 29.76 -77.65
CA LEU A 186 18.24 29.12 -77.04
C LEU A 186 18.46 27.61 -76.97
N ALA A 187 18.39 27.04 -75.77
CA ALA A 187 18.40 25.60 -75.54
C ALA A 187 16.99 25.11 -75.15
N PHE A 188 16.53 24.04 -75.78
CA PHE A 188 15.24 23.40 -75.47
C PHE A 188 15.40 21.90 -75.26
N TYR A 189 14.63 21.38 -74.31
CA TYR A 189 14.46 19.95 -74.08
C TYR A 189 13.10 19.54 -74.62
N VAL A 190 13.07 18.77 -75.69
CA VAL A 190 11.84 18.53 -76.45
C VAL A 190 11.56 17.06 -76.75
N LEU A 191 10.27 16.76 -76.90
CA LEU A 191 9.76 15.54 -77.50
C LEU A 191 9.12 15.88 -78.84
N ARG A 192 9.72 15.42 -79.94
CA ARG A 192 9.24 15.74 -81.30
C ARG A 192 8.12 14.80 -81.74
N PHE A 193 7.05 15.38 -82.25
CA PHE A 193 5.97 14.69 -82.93
C PHE A 193 6.01 15.07 -84.41
N SER A 194 5.95 14.08 -85.31
CA SER A 194 6.01 14.31 -86.76
C SER A 194 4.83 13.67 -87.48
N THR A 195 4.29 14.33 -88.49
CA THR A 195 3.26 13.78 -89.39
C THR A 195 3.55 14.14 -90.85
N PRO A 196 3.37 13.22 -91.80
CA PRO A 196 3.50 13.52 -93.23
C PRO A 196 2.33 14.38 -93.71
N ILE A 197 2.64 15.41 -94.51
CA ILE A 197 1.66 16.30 -95.13
C ILE A 197 1.48 15.91 -96.59
N TYR A 198 0.22 15.88 -97.03
CA TYR A 198 -0.18 15.62 -98.40
C TYR A 198 -1.04 16.78 -98.92
N ASP A 199 -1.01 17.03 -100.22
CA ASP A 199 -1.95 17.96 -100.86
C ASP A 199 -3.32 17.31 -101.10
N ALA A 200 -4.27 18.10 -101.65
CA ALA A 200 -5.62 17.64 -101.97
C ALA A 200 -5.69 16.55 -103.06
N ALA A 201 -4.61 16.34 -103.83
CA ALA A 201 -4.48 15.27 -104.80
C ALA A 201 -3.77 14.03 -104.22
N GLY A 202 -3.35 14.07 -102.96
CA GLY A 202 -2.66 12.97 -102.27
C GLY A 202 -1.15 12.91 -102.53
N ASN A 203 -0.53 13.91 -103.15
CA ASN A 203 0.93 13.95 -103.29
C ASN A 203 1.57 14.39 -101.97
N PHE A 204 2.69 13.77 -101.62
CA PHE A 204 3.46 14.12 -100.43
C PHE A 204 4.14 15.49 -100.61
N GLN A 205 3.89 16.41 -99.69
CA GLN A 205 4.36 17.80 -99.73
C GLN A 205 5.52 18.08 -98.75
N GLY A 206 5.67 17.25 -97.71
CA GLY A 206 6.67 17.44 -96.68
C GLY A 206 6.27 16.81 -95.35
N ILE A 207 7.00 17.15 -94.28
CA ILE A 207 6.75 16.65 -92.92
C ILE A 207 6.57 17.84 -91.99
N LEU A 208 5.46 17.86 -91.26
CA LEU A 208 5.21 18.82 -90.19
C LEU A 208 5.65 18.23 -88.86
N ILE A 209 6.37 19.03 -88.08
CA ILE A 209 6.95 18.66 -86.78
C ILE A 209 6.46 19.65 -85.73
N LEU A 210 5.99 19.12 -84.61
CA LEU A 210 5.60 19.86 -83.40
C LEU A 210 6.40 19.31 -82.21
N SER A 211 7.07 20.18 -81.49
CA SER A 211 7.97 19.79 -80.39
C SER A 211 7.40 20.21 -79.04
N LEU A 212 6.97 19.23 -78.24
CA LEU A 212 6.50 19.43 -76.87
C LEU A 212 7.67 19.78 -75.94
N ASP A 213 7.49 20.78 -75.07
CA ASP A 213 8.44 21.05 -73.99
C ASP A 213 8.41 19.89 -72.98
N LEU A 214 9.55 19.25 -72.74
CA LEU A 214 9.67 18.20 -71.73
C LEU A 214 9.42 18.72 -70.30
N LYS A 215 9.56 20.04 -70.06
CA LYS A 215 9.10 20.67 -68.81
C LYS A 215 7.60 20.47 -68.60
N ALA A 216 6.76 20.47 -69.63
CA ALA A 216 5.32 20.22 -69.47
C ALA A 216 5.01 18.80 -68.94
N LEU A 217 5.80 17.80 -69.33
CA LEU A 217 5.70 16.45 -68.75
C LEU A 217 6.22 16.43 -67.31
N ARG A 218 7.35 17.08 -67.04
CA ARG A 218 7.88 17.24 -65.66
C ARG A 218 6.86 17.93 -64.75
N ASP A 219 6.25 19.02 -65.18
CA ASP A 219 5.33 19.82 -64.35
C ASP A 219 4.04 19.05 -64.09
N THR A 220 3.56 18.29 -65.09
CA THR A 220 2.52 17.27 -64.89
C THR A 220 2.92 16.26 -63.82
N MET A 221 4.19 15.84 -63.76
CA MET A 221 4.68 14.95 -62.70
C MET A 221 4.79 15.63 -61.33
N SER A 222 5.20 16.90 -61.29
CA SER A 222 5.31 17.71 -60.08
C SER A 222 3.96 17.92 -59.40
N LEU A 223 2.87 18.10 -60.17
CA LEU A 223 1.51 18.18 -59.64
C LEU A 223 1.08 16.94 -58.84
N PHE A 224 1.45 15.73 -59.26
CA PHE A 224 1.17 14.49 -58.49
C PHE A 224 2.14 14.27 -57.32
N SER A 225 3.15 15.12 -57.18
CA SER A 225 4.15 15.11 -56.10
C SER A 225 3.97 16.28 -55.12
N SER A 226 3.01 17.18 -55.34
CA SER A 226 2.77 18.38 -54.55
C SER A 226 1.74 18.15 -53.42
N PRO A 227 1.66 19.05 -52.42
CA PRO A 227 0.59 19.00 -51.41
C PRO A 227 -0.81 19.13 -52.01
N ASP A 228 -0.96 19.85 -53.11
CA ASP A 228 -2.22 20.05 -53.85
C ASP A 228 -2.53 18.91 -54.84
N ALA A 229 -1.84 17.77 -54.74
CA ALA A 229 -2.04 16.64 -55.65
C ALA A 229 -3.51 16.17 -55.66
N PRO A 230 -4.08 15.82 -56.84
CA PRO A 230 -5.46 15.30 -56.93
C PRO A 230 -5.72 14.03 -56.11
N ILE A 231 -4.66 13.33 -55.75
CA ILE A 231 -4.64 12.19 -54.82
C ILE A 231 -3.56 12.50 -53.76
N ASN A 232 -3.91 13.29 -52.75
CA ASN A 232 -3.01 13.68 -51.67
C ASN A 232 -2.89 12.57 -50.62
N GLY A 233 -1.67 12.24 -50.20
CA GLY A 233 -1.35 11.26 -49.15
C GLY A 233 -1.17 11.84 -47.74
N GLY A 234 -1.21 13.17 -47.58
CA GLY A 234 -1.05 13.89 -46.31
C GLY A 234 0.25 14.72 -46.25
N GLU A 235 0.33 15.64 -45.27
CA GLU A 235 1.40 16.65 -45.15
C GLU A 235 2.84 16.08 -45.07
N GLU A 236 3.03 14.80 -44.73
CA GLU A 236 4.34 14.16 -44.65
C GLU A 236 4.77 13.35 -45.90
N THR A 237 3.93 13.21 -46.94
CA THR A 237 4.27 12.33 -48.07
C THR A 237 5.32 12.91 -49.01
N ARG A 238 6.59 12.60 -48.75
CA ARG A 238 7.72 12.84 -49.65
C ARG A 238 7.77 11.81 -50.78
N VAL A 239 6.88 11.98 -51.75
CA VAL A 239 6.93 11.28 -53.03
C VAL A 239 7.88 12.02 -53.97
N ARG A 240 8.72 11.27 -54.68
CA ARG A 240 9.44 11.77 -55.87
C ARG A 240 9.13 10.85 -57.03
N SER A 241 9.09 11.39 -58.24
CA SER A 241 8.82 10.60 -59.44
C SER A 241 9.89 10.80 -60.48
N LEU A 242 10.11 9.79 -61.30
CA LEU A 242 11.16 9.69 -62.31
C LEU A 242 10.53 9.31 -63.65
N PHE A 243 10.88 10.03 -64.70
CA PHE A 243 10.61 9.61 -66.07
C PHE A 243 11.88 9.03 -66.69
N PHE A 244 11.75 7.85 -67.31
CA PHE A 244 12.84 7.16 -68.00
C PHE A 244 12.41 6.69 -69.40
N ASP A 245 13.35 6.59 -70.33
CA ASP A 245 13.06 6.09 -71.69
C ASP A 245 13.04 4.56 -71.77
N ARG A 246 12.70 4.04 -72.95
CA ARG A 246 12.65 2.59 -73.23
C ARG A 246 13.98 1.88 -72.99
N ASP A 247 15.11 2.57 -73.10
CA ASP A 247 16.47 2.00 -73.04
C ASP A 247 17.07 2.07 -71.62
N GLY A 248 16.29 2.58 -70.67
CA GLY A 248 16.62 2.68 -69.26
C GLY A 248 17.35 3.97 -68.87
N TRP A 249 17.37 5.00 -69.71
CA TRP A 249 17.91 6.31 -69.32
C TRP A 249 16.91 7.06 -68.44
N MET A 250 17.33 7.43 -67.23
CA MET A 250 16.70 8.46 -66.40
C MET A 250 16.80 9.79 -67.12
N LEU A 251 15.67 10.45 -67.40
CA LEU A 251 15.62 11.70 -68.16
C LEU A 251 15.42 12.91 -67.26
N PHE A 252 14.41 12.87 -66.41
CA PHE A 252 14.10 13.93 -65.44
C PHE A 252 13.24 13.40 -64.29
N GLN A 253 13.27 14.12 -63.17
CA GLN A 253 12.48 13.84 -61.97
C GLN A 253 11.39 14.91 -61.75
N SER A 254 10.41 14.64 -60.88
CA SER A 254 9.48 15.67 -60.39
C SER A 254 10.15 16.64 -59.40
N GLU A 255 9.67 17.88 -59.38
CA GLU A 255 10.19 18.98 -58.56
C GLU A 255 9.13 19.46 -57.55
N SER A 256 9.58 20.11 -56.47
CA SER A 256 8.70 20.80 -55.52
C SER A 256 8.26 22.14 -56.10
N LEU A 257 6.95 22.36 -56.20
CA LEU A 257 6.37 23.60 -56.76
C LEU A 257 6.65 24.86 -55.90
N ASP A 258 7.11 24.69 -54.66
CA ASP A 258 7.54 25.79 -53.77
C ASP A 258 8.86 26.46 -54.19
N ALA A 259 9.55 25.92 -55.20
CA ALA A 259 10.72 26.55 -55.79
C ALA A 259 10.28 27.69 -56.72
N ASP A 260 10.48 28.94 -56.28
CA ASP A 260 10.01 30.21 -56.86
C ASP A 260 10.70 30.59 -58.20
N SER A 261 11.01 29.59 -59.03
CA SER A 261 11.69 29.72 -60.31
C SER A 261 11.18 28.68 -61.33
N GLY A 262 10.18 29.06 -62.13
CA GLY A 262 9.70 28.25 -63.27
C GLY A 262 10.75 27.97 -64.37
N GLU A 263 11.96 28.52 -64.21
CA GLU A 263 13.10 28.32 -65.11
C GLU A 263 13.94 27.08 -64.81
N SER A 264 13.72 26.38 -63.70
CA SER A 264 14.51 25.20 -63.29
C SER A 264 14.76 24.23 -64.45
N LEU A 265 16.02 23.81 -64.60
CA LEU A 265 16.46 22.90 -65.66
C LEU A 265 16.02 21.47 -65.37
N LEU A 266 15.79 20.68 -66.42
CA LEU A 266 15.50 19.25 -66.26
C LEU A 266 16.70 18.58 -65.59
N SER A 267 16.44 17.98 -64.42
CA SER A 267 17.45 17.27 -63.62
C SER A 267 16.94 15.88 -63.24
N SER A 268 17.88 14.96 -63.05
CA SER A 268 17.66 13.65 -62.44
C SER A 268 18.45 13.48 -61.12
N ASP A 269 19.07 14.56 -60.62
CA ASP A 269 20.13 14.53 -59.60
C ASP A 269 19.74 13.88 -58.27
N ALA A 270 18.50 14.11 -57.81
CA ALA A 270 18.05 13.62 -56.51
C ALA A 270 17.58 12.16 -56.56
N VAL A 271 17.17 11.67 -57.74
CA VAL A 271 16.80 10.25 -57.96
C VAL A 271 18.01 9.41 -58.37
N ARG A 272 18.92 9.94 -59.19
CA ARG A 272 20.16 9.25 -59.59
C ARG A 272 21.21 9.17 -58.48
N ALA A 273 21.04 9.93 -57.39
CA ALA A 273 21.97 9.94 -56.26
C ALA A 273 22.29 8.50 -55.82
N GLY A 274 23.58 8.15 -55.75
CA GLY A 274 24.08 6.84 -55.33
C GLY A 274 23.87 5.68 -56.31
N PHE A 275 23.28 5.90 -57.47
CA PHE A 275 23.48 4.98 -58.61
C PHE A 275 24.89 5.16 -59.19
N ARG A 276 25.44 4.08 -59.72
CA ARG A 276 26.59 4.10 -60.64
C ARG A 276 26.08 3.81 -62.04
N GLY A 277 26.79 4.31 -63.06
CA GLY A 277 26.32 4.23 -64.44
C GLY A 277 26.86 5.36 -65.32
N ASP A 278 26.30 5.44 -66.52
CA ASP A 278 26.76 6.34 -67.59
C ASP A 278 26.01 7.67 -67.60
N PHE A 279 26.71 8.76 -67.92
CA PHE A 279 26.15 10.11 -68.07
C PHE A 279 26.15 10.56 -69.53
N GLY A 280 25.11 11.31 -69.91
CA GLY A 280 25.00 11.94 -71.23
C GLY A 280 24.63 10.94 -72.31
N ARG A 281 23.33 10.86 -72.64
CA ARG A 281 22.91 10.18 -73.86
C ARG A 281 23.22 11.10 -75.06
N PRO A 282 23.73 10.59 -76.20
CA PRO A 282 23.91 11.40 -77.40
C PRO A 282 22.61 12.13 -77.77
N GLY A 283 22.67 13.46 -77.83
CA GLY A 283 21.51 14.32 -78.07
C GLY A 283 20.60 14.57 -76.86
N PHE A 284 20.96 14.16 -75.64
CA PHE A 284 20.28 14.55 -74.39
C PHE A 284 21.27 14.48 -73.20
N SER A 285 21.97 15.58 -72.92
CA SER A 285 23.06 15.63 -71.93
C SER A 285 22.63 15.33 -70.49
N PRO A 286 21.43 15.74 -70.00
CA PRO A 286 20.99 15.46 -68.63
C PRO A 286 20.65 13.98 -68.34
N ALA A 287 20.65 13.11 -69.34
CA ALA A 287 20.30 11.70 -69.16
C ALA A 287 21.35 10.93 -68.36
N PHE A 288 20.89 10.01 -67.51
CA PHE A 288 21.74 9.11 -66.75
C PHE A 288 21.23 7.66 -66.86
N ARG A 289 22.13 6.69 -67.07
CA ARG A 289 21.77 5.27 -67.20
C ARG A 289 22.42 4.44 -66.10
N PRO A 290 21.63 3.89 -65.14
CA PRO A 290 22.13 2.97 -64.14
C PRO A 290 22.90 1.79 -64.72
N GLY A 291 23.97 1.38 -64.05
CA GLY A 291 24.71 0.16 -64.36
C GLY A 291 23.83 -1.11 -64.13
N PRO A 292 24.21 -2.25 -64.74
CA PRO A 292 23.45 -3.50 -64.66
C PRO A 292 23.37 -4.09 -63.24
N GLU A 293 24.25 -3.67 -62.32
CA GLU A 293 24.23 -4.08 -60.91
C GLU A 293 22.96 -3.60 -60.15
N HIS A 294 22.26 -2.60 -60.69
CA HIS A 294 21.03 -2.07 -60.08
C HIS A 294 19.79 -2.88 -60.49
N ILE A 295 19.76 -4.16 -60.08
CA ILE A 295 18.76 -5.17 -60.47
C ILE A 295 17.32 -4.64 -60.33
N ASN A 296 16.99 -4.01 -59.20
CA ASN A 296 15.64 -3.47 -58.94
C ASN A 296 15.20 -2.42 -59.99
N TYR A 297 16.11 -1.55 -60.43
CA TYR A 297 15.83 -0.59 -61.50
C TYR A 297 15.59 -1.30 -62.83
N TRP A 298 16.46 -2.25 -63.20
CA TRP A 298 16.32 -2.99 -64.45
C TRP A 298 15.10 -3.92 -64.49
N THR A 299 14.65 -4.46 -63.34
CA THR A 299 13.38 -5.17 -63.22
C THR A 299 12.20 -4.23 -63.49
N MET A 300 12.19 -3.02 -62.91
CA MET A 300 11.18 -2.01 -63.22
C MET A 300 11.15 -1.65 -64.72
N VAL A 301 12.32 -1.41 -65.32
CA VAL A 301 12.45 -1.08 -66.76
C VAL A 301 11.88 -2.22 -67.62
N ALA A 302 12.24 -3.47 -67.34
CA ALA A 302 11.77 -4.63 -68.10
C ALA A 302 10.25 -4.86 -67.98
N GLU A 303 9.68 -4.68 -66.78
CA GLU A 303 8.23 -4.74 -66.57
C GLU A 303 7.49 -3.65 -67.36
N VAL A 304 8.02 -2.42 -67.36
CA VAL A 304 7.47 -1.29 -68.12
C VAL A 304 7.60 -1.48 -69.63
N GLN A 305 8.74 -2.00 -70.12
CA GLN A 305 8.91 -2.37 -71.52
C GLN A 305 7.87 -3.41 -71.98
N ALA A 306 7.49 -4.32 -71.08
CA ALA A 306 6.42 -5.31 -71.30
C ALA A 306 4.99 -4.75 -71.11
N GLY A 307 4.84 -3.43 -70.92
CA GLY A 307 3.55 -2.77 -70.73
C GLY A 307 2.89 -3.04 -69.37
N ARG A 308 3.64 -3.51 -68.37
CA ARG A 308 3.12 -3.85 -67.03
C ARG A 308 3.35 -2.71 -66.03
N SER A 309 2.39 -2.53 -65.15
CA SER A 309 2.47 -1.62 -63.99
C SER A 309 2.44 -2.43 -62.69
N GLY A 310 3.17 -2.01 -61.68
CA GLY A 310 3.35 -2.77 -60.45
C GLY A 310 4.06 -1.96 -59.37
N GLN A 311 4.60 -2.66 -58.37
CA GLN A 311 5.37 -2.05 -57.29
C GLN A 311 6.47 -3.01 -56.83
N LEU A 312 7.66 -2.48 -56.62
CA LEU A 312 8.78 -3.15 -55.97
C LEU A 312 8.80 -2.76 -54.49
N SER A 313 8.70 -3.76 -53.61
CA SER A 313 8.89 -3.58 -52.17
C SER A 313 10.36 -3.77 -51.84
N LEU A 314 10.99 -2.79 -51.19
CA LEU A 314 12.43 -2.79 -50.90
C LEU A 314 12.75 -3.23 -49.45
N SER A 315 11.72 -3.70 -48.73
CA SER A 315 11.80 -4.13 -47.33
C SER A 315 12.31 -5.57 -47.20
N GLY A 316 13.64 -5.73 -47.28
CA GLY A 316 14.34 -6.97 -46.89
C GLY A 316 15.42 -7.40 -47.87
N THR A 317 16.67 -7.44 -47.39
CA THR A 317 17.83 -8.13 -48.03
C THR A 317 18.06 -7.85 -49.52
N GLY A 318 18.65 -6.71 -49.83
CA GLY A 318 19.13 -6.34 -51.17
C GLY A 318 19.54 -4.87 -51.19
N PRO A 319 20.27 -4.39 -52.23
CA PRO A 319 20.60 -2.98 -52.31
C PRO A 319 19.31 -2.15 -52.37
N VAL A 320 19.15 -1.31 -51.34
CA VAL A 320 18.20 -0.19 -51.33
C VAL A 320 18.38 0.55 -52.66
N TRP A 321 17.28 1.06 -53.23
CA TRP A 321 17.29 1.83 -54.49
C TRP A 321 18.43 2.88 -54.56
N ASN A 322 18.84 3.40 -53.40
CA ASN A 322 20.10 4.11 -53.19
C ASN A 322 20.70 3.71 -51.82
N THR A 323 22.03 3.53 -51.72
CA THR A 323 22.75 3.32 -50.44
C THR A 323 23.05 4.61 -49.65
N GLY A 324 22.58 5.77 -50.10
CA GLY A 324 22.80 7.10 -49.52
C GLY A 324 21.60 7.69 -48.76
N GLN A 325 21.54 9.03 -48.69
CA GLN A 325 20.59 9.78 -47.84
C GLN A 325 19.10 9.61 -48.21
N ASN A 326 18.78 9.38 -49.48
CA ASN A 326 17.41 9.09 -49.94
C ASN A 326 17.13 7.59 -49.85
N ARG A 327 16.78 7.11 -48.66
CA ARG A 327 16.25 5.74 -48.51
C ARG A 327 14.80 5.72 -49.03
N VAL A 328 14.45 4.67 -49.77
CA VAL A 328 13.14 4.48 -50.42
C VAL A 328 12.51 3.20 -49.89
N GLU A 329 11.25 3.23 -49.46
CA GLU A 329 10.52 2.09 -48.88
C GLU A 329 9.95 1.17 -49.98
N GLY A 330 9.47 1.77 -51.08
CA GLY A 330 9.05 1.05 -52.28
C GLY A 330 9.01 1.94 -53.52
N VAL A 331 9.00 1.30 -54.70
CA VAL A 331 8.88 1.99 -55.99
C VAL A 331 7.71 1.45 -56.78
N SER A 332 6.70 2.28 -56.99
CA SER A 332 5.54 2.00 -57.84
C SER A 332 5.83 2.45 -59.25
N TYR A 333 5.45 1.67 -60.27
CA TYR A 333 5.81 1.96 -61.64
C TYR A 333 4.67 1.71 -62.63
N ALA A 334 4.67 2.50 -63.70
CA ALA A 334 3.70 2.39 -64.78
C ALA A 334 4.36 2.72 -66.15
N PRO A 335 3.94 2.04 -67.23
CA PRO A 335 4.34 2.42 -68.58
C PRO A 335 3.59 3.67 -69.01
N VAL A 336 4.25 4.53 -69.77
CA VAL A 336 3.61 5.66 -70.47
C VAL A 336 3.51 5.29 -71.94
N THR A 337 2.30 5.09 -72.44
CA THR A 337 2.03 4.63 -73.80
C THR A 337 1.49 5.74 -74.71
N PHE A 338 1.71 5.59 -76.01
CA PHE A 338 1.24 6.49 -77.04
C PHE A 338 0.61 5.70 -78.19
N MET A 339 -0.42 6.29 -78.82
CA MET A 339 -1.07 5.74 -80.00
C MET A 339 -0.89 6.71 -81.17
N SER A 340 -0.14 6.27 -82.19
CA SER A 340 0.16 7.07 -83.39
C SER A 340 -1.08 7.53 -84.15
N GLY A 341 -2.18 6.78 -84.08
CA GLY A 341 -3.47 7.14 -84.68
C GLY A 341 -4.63 6.62 -83.81
N PRO A 342 -5.89 6.87 -84.20
CA PRO A 342 -7.07 6.48 -83.40
C PRO A 342 -7.18 4.96 -83.15
N GLU A 343 -6.81 4.14 -84.14
CA GLU A 343 -6.91 2.66 -84.11
C GLU A 343 -5.54 1.96 -84.08
N GLY A 344 -4.46 2.70 -83.81
CA GLY A 344 -3.10 2.15 -83.78
C GLY A 344 -2.79 1.40 -82.47
N PRO A 345 -1.84 0.44 -82.48
CA PRO A 345 -1.39 -0.21 -81.25
C PRO A 345 -0.75 0.81 -80.30
N ARG A 346 -0.95 0.62 -78.99
CA ARG A 346 -0.25 1.38 -77.93
C ARG A 346 1.23 1.00 -77.92
N VAL A 347 2.11 1.98 -78.08
CA VAL A 347 3.57 1.82 -78.00
C VAL A 347 4.06 2.47 -76.71
N VAL A 348 4.87 1.77 -75.93
CA VAL A 348 5.54 2.35 -74.74
C VAL A 348 6.55 3.39 -75.22
N VAL A 349 6.41 4.64 -74.78
CA VAL A 349 7.34 5.74 -75.09
C VAL A 349 8.41 5.87 -74.00
N GLY A 350 8.01 5.58 -72.76
CA GLY A 350 8.88 5.58 -71.60
C GLY A 350 8.17 4.99 -70.39
N GLY A 351 8.80 5.13 -69.24
CA GLY A 351 8.31 4.66 -67.96
C GLY A 351 8.27 5.73 -66.90
N LEU A 352 7.37 5.55 -65.95
CA LEU A 352 7.25 6.33 -64.74
C LEU A 352 7.63 5.44 -63.55
N GLY A 353 8.57 5.90 -62.72
CA GLY A 353 8.89 5.31 -61.41
C GLY A 353 8.58 6.31 -60.30
N MET A 354 7.63 5.99 -59.44
CA MET A 354 7.22 6.76 -58.26
C MET A 354 7.90 6.17 -57.03
N LEU A 355 8.70 6.98 -56.34
CA LEU A 355 9.57 6.62 -55.22
C LEU A 355 8.95 7.09 -53.92
N ASP A 356 8.59 6.16 -53.04
CA ASP A 356 8.10 6.48 -51.71
C ASP A 356 9.27 6.59 -50.71
N SER A 357 9.55 7.82 -50.27
CA SER A 357 10.52 8.11 -49.22
C SER A 357 9.88 8.55 -47.90
N SER A 358 8.55 8.42 -47.77
CA SER A 358 7.79 8.85 -46.60
C SER A 358 8.01 7.95 -45.36
N PHE A 359 8.39 6.69 -45.58
CA PHE A 359 8.42 5.64 -44.55
C PHE A 359 7.07 5.45 -43.85
N THR A 360 5.95 5.76 -44.52
CA THR A 360 4.62 5.71 -43.92
C THR A 360 4.24 4.30 -43.46
N SER A 361 4.63 3.25 -44.18
CA SER A 361 4.36 1.87 -43.75
C SER A 361 5.15 1.55 -42.47
N THR A 362 6.46 1.83 -42.45
CA THR A 362 7.32 1.59 -41.29
C THR A 362 6.92 2.43 -40.07
N ARG A 363 6.61 3.72 -40.24
CA ARG A 363 6.16 4.63 -39.16
C ARG A 363 4.82 4.17 -38.59
N THR A 364 3.85 3.89 -39.44
CA THR A 364 2.51 3.43 -39.02
C THR A 364 2.61 2.08 -38.32
N GLY A 365 3.45 1.17 -38.82
CA GLY A 365 3.77 -0.11 -38.18
C GLY A 365 4.35 0.06 -36.78
N MET A 366 5.33 0.97 -36.59
CA MET A 366 5.90 1.26 -35.27
C MET A 366 4.89 1.91 -34.31
N GLN A 367 4.04 2.84 -34.80
CA GLN A 367 2.98 3.45 -33.99
C GLN A 367 1.92 2.42 -33.58
N LEU A 368 1.45 1.59 -34.50
CA LEU A 368 0.53 0.48 -34.19
C LEU A 368 1.17 -0.48 -33.17
N LEU A 369 2.42 -0.88 -33.39
CA LEU A 369 3.14 -1.76 -32.46
C LEU A 369 3.25 -1.15 -31.06
N SER A 370 3.49 0.16 -30.94
CA SER A 370 3.57 0.83 -29.64
C SER A 370 2.20 0.91 -28.94
N ILE A 371 1.13 1.23 -29.68
CA ILE A 371 -0.26 1.22 -29.18
C ILE A 371 -0.66 -0.18 -28.71
N TYR A 372 -0.43 -1.21 -29.53
CA TYR A 372 -0.73 -2.59 -29.13
C TYR A 372 0.11 -3.04 -27.94
N SER A 373 1.38 -2.63 -27.84
CA SER A 373 2.23 -2.96 -26.70
C SER A 373 1.70 -2.31 -25.42
N LEU A 374 1.23 -1.06 -25.50
CA LEU A 374 0.60 -0.35 -24.37
C LEU A 374 -0.70 -1.04 -23.94
N CYS A 375 -1.56 -1.40 -24.89
CA CYS A 375 -2.81 -2.13 -24.64
C CYS A 375 -2.57 -3.52 -24.04
N PHE A 376 -1.55 -4.26 -24.54
CA PHE A 376 -1.16 -5.56 -23.99
C PHE A 376 -0.68 -5.44 -22.53
N LEU A 377 0.20 -4.48 -22.26
CA LEU A 377 0.76 -4.24 -20.93
C LEU A 377 -0.32 -3.78 -19.94
N GLY A 378 -1.19 -2.85 -20.36
CA GLY A 378 -2.34 -2.40 -19.58
C GLY A 378 -3.36 -3.51 -19.32
N GLY A 379 -3.68 -4.32 -20.33
CA GLY A 379 -4.57 -5.49 -20.19
C GLY A 379 -4.02 -6.51 -19.20
N THR A 380 -2.73 -6.86 -19.31
CA THR A 380 -2.07 -7.80 -18.38
C THR A 380 -2.05 -7.24 -16.95
N LEU A 381 -1.82 -5.93 -16.78
CA LEU A 381 -1.80 -5.29 -15.46
C LEU A 381 -3.20 -5.24 -14.82
N LEU A 382 -4.25 -4.85 -15.57
CA LEU A 382 -5.63 -4.83 -15.09
C LEU A 382 -6.14 -6.23 -14.73
N LEU A 383 -5.81 -7.23 -15.54
CA LEU A 383 -6.20 -8.63 -15.27
C LEU A 383 -5.41 -9.22 -14.10
N GLY A 384 -4.13 -8.87 -13.95
CA GLY A 384 -3.34 -9.21 -12.76
C GLY A 384 -3.89 -8.59 -11.48
N LEU A 385 -4.29 -7.32 -11.51
CA LEU A 385 -4.96 -6.64 -10.40
C LEU A 385 -6.32 -7.28 -10.06
N SER A 386 -7.12 -7.64 -11.06
CA SER A 386 -8.40 -8.33 -10.89
C SER A 386 -8.22 -9.70 -10.22
N LEU A 387 -7.28 -10.51 -10.72
CA LEU A 387 -6.95 -11.81 -10.11
C LEU A 387 -6.44 -11.66 -8.67
N TRP A 388 -5.57 -10.68 -8.42
CA TRP A 388 -5.06 -10.38 -7.08
C TRP A 388 -6.18 -9.93 -6.12
N TRP A 389 -7.10 -9.09 -6.58
CA TRP A 389 -8.23 -8.61 -5.77
C TRP A 389 -9.19 -9.75 -5.40
N LEU A 390 -9.57 -10.59 -6.37
CA LEU A 390 -10.39 -11.78 -6.14
C LEU A 390 -9.73 -12.73 -5.13
N ALA A 391 -8.44 -13.00 -5.35
CA ALA A 391 -7.61 -13.82 -4.49
C ALA A 391 -7.50 -13.29 -3.04
N HIS A 392 -7.28 -11.98 -2.89
CA HIS A 392 -7.18 -11.32 -1.59
C HIS A 392 -8.52 -11.30 -0.85
N SER A 393 -9.63 -11.05 -1.56
CA SER A 393 -11.00 -11.06 -1.00
C SER A 393 -11.38 -12.42 -0.42
N THR A 394 -11.16 -13.50 -1.17
CA THR A 394 -11.42 -14.87 -0.71
C THR A 394 -10.48 -15.25 0.43
N GLY A 395 -9.19 -14.91 0.35
CA GLY A 395 -8.21 -15.18 1.42
C GLY A 395 -8.55 -14.47 2.74
N LYS A 396 -8.96 -13.19 2.68
CA LYS A 396 -9.37 -12.42 3.87
C LYS A 396 -10.63 -13.00 4.53
N SER A 397 -11.56 -13.51 3.74
CA SER A 397 -12.78 -14.16 4.22
C SER A 397 -12.47 -15.50 4.92
N LEU A 398 -11.61 -16.31 4.32
CA LEU A 398 -11.18 -17.60 4.89
C LEU A 398 -10.37 -17.43 6.18
N ASN A 399 -9.42 -16.47 6.21
CA ASN A 399 -8.61 -16.20 7.40
C ASN A 399 -9.46 -15.68 8.58
N ARG A 400 -10.51 -14.89 8.32
CA ARG A 400 -11.48 -14.48 9.36
C ARG A 400 -12.24 -15.67 9.94
N LEU A 401 -12.75 -16.56 9.09
CA LEU A 401 -13.44 -17.77 9.54
C LEU A 401 -12.51 -18.70 10.35
N SER A 402 -11.26 -18.88 9.90
CA SER A 402 -10.27 -19.70 10.60
C SER A 402 -9.81 -19.09 11.92
N GLY A 403 -9.57 -17.77 11.96
CA GLY A 403 -9.18 -17.06 13.18
C GLY A 403 -10.28 -17.09 14.25
N GLU A 404 -11.53 -16.86 13.86
CA GLU A 404 -12.69 -16.94 14.75
C GLU A 404 -12.89 -18.35 15.32
N LEU A 405 -12.67 -19.40 14.51
CA LEU A 405 -12.74 -20.79 14.97
C LEU A 405 -11.60 -21.15 15.92
N ARG A 406 -10.38 -20.69 15.63
CA ARG A 406 -9.23 -20.89 16.51
C ARG A 406 -9.44 -20.20 17.86
N ASN A 407 -9.87 -18.93 17.84
CA ASN A 407 -10.15 -18.15 19.04
C ASN A 407 -11.18 -18.85 19.95
N ARG A 408 -12.24 -19.42 19.37
CA ARG A 408 -13.27 -20.19 20.11
C ARG A 408 -12.77 -21.50 20.68
N ASN A 409 -11.86 -22.18 19.98
CA ASN A 409 -11.21 -23.39 20.49
C ASN A 409 -10.24 -23.07 21.65
N GLU A 410 -9.55 -21.93 21.59
CA GLU A 410 -8.68 -21.45 22.68
C GLU A 410 -9.48 -20.98 23.92
N HIS A 411 -10.73 -20.54 23.75
CA HIS A 411 -11.61 -20.05 24.83
C HIS A 411 -12.80 -20.98 25.19
N ASP A 412 -12.83 -22.22 24.67
CA ASP A 412 -13.92 -23.21 24.88
C ASP A 412 -15.36 -22.63 24.72
N SER A 413 -15.53 -21.73 23.74
CA SER A 413 -16.82 -21.09 23.44
C SER A 413 -17.58 -21.86 22.36
N ALA A 414 -18.77 -22.34 22.71
CA ALA A 414 -19.72 -22.95 21.80
C ALA A 414 -20.70 -21.93 21.15
N ASP A 415 -20.33 -20.64 21.20
CA ASP A 415 -20.77 -19.49 20.40
C ASP A 415 -21.43 -19.82 19.04
N ALA A 416 -22.47 -19.11 18.58
CA ALA A 416 -22.80 -19.06 17.16
C ALA A 416 -21.79 -18.14 16.43
N LEU A 417 -21.32 -18.49 15.23
CA LEU A 417 -20.38 -17.68 14.45
C LEU A 417 -21.09 -16.43 13.90
N ASN A 418 -20.84 -15.27 14.50
CA ASN A 418 -21.38 -13.97 14.08
C ASN A 418 -20.42 -13.22 13.14
N LEU A 419 -20.14 -13.86 12.00
CA LEU A 419 -19.34 -13.29 10.92
C LEU A 419 -20.24 -12.55 9.89
N PRO A 420 -19.75 -11.45 9.25
CA PRO A 420 -20.46 -10.76 8.17
C PRO A 420 -20.78 -11.69 6.98
N PRO A 421 -21.67 -11.30 6.04
CA PRO A 421 -21.99 -12.12 4.87
C PRO A 421 -20.72 -12.47 4.07
N MET A 422 -20.63 -13.74 3.69
CA MET A 422 -19.48 -14.33 2.99
C MET A 422 -19.92 -14.92 1.64
N PRO A 423 -18.98 -15.21 0.72
CA PRO A 423 -19.28 -15.95 -0.51
C PRO A 423 -20.04 -17.25 -0.24
N LEU A 424 -20.89 -17.65 -1.19
CA LEU A 424 -21.93 -18.68 -1.03
C LEU A 424 -21.41 -20.03 -0.48
N GLU A 425 -20.19 -20.43 -0.84
CA GLU A 425 -19.55 -21.65 -0.32
C GLU A 425 -19.12 -21.53 1.14
N LEU A 426 -18.51 -20.40 1.51
CA LEU A 426 -18.09 -20.10 2.88
C LEU A 426 -19.28 -19.92 3.83
N GLU A 427 -20.41 -19.42 3.31
CA GLU A 427 -21.65 -19.33 4.07
C GLU A 427 -22.26 -20.72 4.38
N ARG A 428 -22.18 -21.68 3.44
CA ARG A 428 -22.54 -23.09 3.71
C ARG A 428 -21.67 -23.68 4.82
N ILE A 429 -20.36 -23.42 4.79
CA ILE A 429 -19.42 -23.88 5.84
C ILE A 429 -19.79 -23.26 7.20
N LYS A 430 -19.96 -21.92 7.28
CA LYS A 430 -20.41 -21.21 8.49
C LYS A 430 -21.68 -21.83 9.08
N ARG A 431 -22.67 -22.15 8.23
CA ARG A 431 -23.94 -22.76 8.64
C ARG A 431 -23.74 -24.15 9.24
N ASN A 432 -22.96 -25.01 8.60
CA ASN A 432 -22.67 -26.36 9.09
C ASN A 432 -21.93 -26.33 10.43
N VAL A 433 -20.96 -25.43 10.59
CA VAL A 433 -20.23 -25.26 11.85
C VAL A 433 -21.13 -24.75 12.97
N ASN A 434 -22.04 -23.81 12.69
CA ASN A 434 -23.03 -23.35 13.68
C ASN A 434 -23.97 -24.47 14.15
N ILE A 435 -24.34 -25.40 13.26
CA ILE A 435 -25.14 -26.59 13.63
C ILE A 435 -24.34 -27.50 14.58
N LEU A 436 -23.04 -27.69 14.36
CA LEU A 436 -22.19 -28.50 15.24
C LEU A 436 -22.02 -27.85 16.62
N LEU A 437 -21.72 -26.56 16.68
CA LEU A 437 -21.58 -25.80 17.93
C LEU A 437 -22.88 -25.82 18.75
N ALA A 438 -24.04 -25.73 18.09
CA ALA A 438 -25.35 -25.87 18.75
C ALA A 438 -25.59 -27.28 19.35
N ARG A 439 -25.02 -28.36 18.77
CA ARG A 439 -25.09 -29.71 19.35
C ARG A 439 -24.18 -29.84 20.57
N LEU A 440 -22.96 -29.31 20.50
CA LEU A 440 -22.01 -29.33 21.62
C LEU A 440 -22.53 -28.58 22.85
N ARG A 441 -23.18 -27.42 22.66
CA ARG A 441 -23.87 -26.69 23.75
C ARG A 441 -24.87 -27.56 24.52
N ARG A 442 -25.71 -28.30 23.80
CA ARG A 442 -26.76 -29.15 24.41
C ARG A 442 -26.12 -30.26 25.25
N ALA A 443 -25.17 -31.00 24.67
CA ALA A 443 -24.45 -32.06 25.37
C ALA A 443 -23.72 -31.56 26.64
N LYS A 444 -23.12 -30.36 26.60
CA LYS A 444 -22.45 -29.76 27.77
C LYS A 444 -23.44 -29.31 28.85
N ALA A 445 -24.61 -28.78 28.46
CA ALA A 445 -25.66 -28.42 29.41
C ALA A 445 -26.24 -29.65 30.14
N ASP A 446 -26.47 -30.75 29.40
CA ASP A 446 -27.03 -32.00 29.94
C ASP A 446 -26.08 -32.71 30.93
N GLN A 447 -24.76 -32.53 30.80
CA GLN A 447 -23.78 -33.03 31.80
C GLN A 447 -23.74 -32.19 33.08
N ILE A 448 -23.90 -30.86 32.97
CA ILE A 448 -23.79 -29.95 34.12
C ILE A 448 -24.99 -30.12 35.07
N SER A 449 -26.20 -30.38 34.55
CA SER A 449 -27.38 -30.64 35.39
C SER A 449 -27.24 -31.90 36.25
N GLN A 450 -26.79 -33.02 35.65
CA GLN A 450 -26.62 -34.29 36.36
C GLN A 450 -25.56 -34.22 37.48
N ALA A 451 -24.47 -33.47 37.25
CA ALA A 451 -23.44 -33.26 38.28
C ALA A 451 -23.90 -32.35 39.43
N ALA A 452 -24.84 -31.43 39.19
CA ALA A 452 -25.37 -30.53 40.22
C ALA A 452 -26.28 -31.27 41.22
N GLU A 453 -27.13 -32.17 40.73
CA GLU A 453 -28.07 -32.95 41.56
C GLU A 453 -27.34 -33.85 42.57
N GLN A 454 -26.27 -34.54 42.14
CA GLN A 454 -25.49 -35.43 43.01
C GLN A 454 -24.74 -34.69 44.12
N ASN A 455 -24.20 -33.50 43.83
CA ASN A 455 -23.51 -32.68 44.84
C ASN A 455 -24.48 -32.13 45.91
N ALA A 456 -25.71 -31.75 45.51
CA ALA A 456 -26.70 -31.22 46.45
C ALA A 456 -27.12 -32.24 47.52
N GLN A 457 -27.11 -33.53 47.19
CA GLN A 457 -27.46 -34.60 48.13
C GLN A 457 -26.34 -34.86 49.15
N GLN A 458 -25.07 -34.88 48.71
CA GLN A 458 -23.91 -35.07 49.60
C GLN A 458 -23.72 -33.92 50.61
N GLN A 459 -24.08 -32.68 50.24
CA GLN A 459 -23.92 -31.52 51.13
C GLN A 459 -24.84 -31.52 52.36
N ARG A 460 -25.89 -32.35 52.37
CA ARG A 460 -26.86 -32.47 53.48
C ARG A 460 -26.53 -33.58 54.48
N GLU A 461 -25.55 -34.44 54.21
CA GLU A 461 -25.11 -35.48 55.14
C GLU A 461 -24.44 -34.87 56.39
N PRO A 462 -24.60 -35.44 57.59
CA PRO A 462 -23.87 -35.02 58.78
C PRO A 462 -22.39 -35.41 58.70
N VAL A 463 -21.52 -34.62 59.32
CA VAL A 463 -20.10 -34.95 59.51
C VAL A 463 -19.97 -35.90 60.72
N GLU A 464 -19.32 -37.06 60.52
CA GLU A 464 -19.14 -38.07 61.59
C GLU A 464 -17.87 -37.87 62.42
N ASP A 465 -16.84 -37.22 61.87
CA ASP A 465 -15.49 -37.14 62.43
C ASP A 465 -15.18 -35.75 63.03
N LEU A 466 -15.96 -35.37 64.05
CA LEU A 466 -15.75 -34.15 64.84
C LEU A 466 -15.13 -34.52 66.22
N PRO A 467 -14.21 -33.71 66.78
CA PRO A 467 -13.62 -33.98 68.10
C PRO A 467 -14.67 -34.09 69.21
N ASP A 468 -14.45 -34.96 70.20
CA ASP A 468 -15.32 -35.05 71.37
C ASP A 468 -15.16 -33.79 72.26
N PRO A 469 -16.26 -33.14 72.70
CA PRO A 469 -16.20 -32.05 73.68
C PRO A 469 -15.37 -32.33 74.94
N ALA A 470 -15.27 -33.59 75.38
CA ALA A 470 -14.55 -33.99 76.58
C ALA A 470 -13.01 -33.91 76.45
N ASP A 471 -12.48 -34.02 75.23
CA ASP A 471 -11.03 -33.99 74.94
C ASP A 471 -10.49 -32.55 74.77
N LEU A 472 -11.37 -31.53 74.80
CA LEU A 472 -11.02 -30.13 74.59
C LEU A 472 -10.73 -29.40 75.92
N PRO A 473 -9.72 -28.51 75.97
CA PRO A 473 -9.39 -27.80 77.20
C PRO A 473 -10.52 -26.83 77.60
N VAL A 474 -11.11 -27.05 78.78
CA VAL A 474 -12.31 -26.34 79.26
C VAL A 474 -12.12 -24.82 79.42
N ARG A 475 -10.89 -24.36 79.66
CA ARG A 475 -10.51 -22.93 79.66
C ARG A 475 -9.08 -22.73 79.20
N GLY A 476 -8.89 -22.23 77.98
CA GLY A 476 -7.57 -21.89 77.46
C GLY A 476 -7.56 -21.60 75.98
N LEU A 477 -6.35 -21.58 75.42
CA LEU A 477 -6.13 -21.57 73.98
C LEU A 477 -6.47 -22.97 73.41
N VAL A 478 -7.24 -23.00 72.32
CA VAL A 478 -7.68 -24.22 71.64
C VAL A 478 -7.03 -24.29 70.27
N GLY A 479 -6.50 -25.46 69.91
CA GLY A 479 -5.90 -25.76 68.62
C GLY A 479 -4.67 -26.65 68.72
N THR A 480 -4.47 -27.50 67.73
CA THR A 480 -3.38 -28.47 67.59
C THR A 480 -2.50 -28.21 66.35
N SER A 481 -2.90 -27.28 65.48
CA SER A 481 -2.14 -26.90 64.28
C SER A 481 -0.71 -26.43 64.57
N LEU A 482 0.18 -26.55 63.58
CA LEU A 482 1.60 -26.15 63.72
C LEU A 482 1.79 -24.68 64.15
N PRO A 483 1.00 -23.68 63.68
CA PRO A 483 1.03 -22.33 64.24
C PRO A 483 0.69 -22.25 65.73
N MET A 484 -0.24 -23.08 66.21
CA MET A 484 -0.61 -23.12 67.63
C MET A 484 0.46 -23.78 68.49
N GLN A 485 1.06 -24.89 68.03
CA GLN A 485 2.22 -25.51 68.71
C GLN A 485 3.38 -24.52 68.84
N THR A 486 3.64 -23.73 67.79
CA THR A 486 4.66 -22.68 67.80
C THR A 486 4.33 -21.59 68.83
N LEU A 487 3.07 -21.14 68.90
CA LEU A 487 2.61 -20.17 69.89
C LEU A 487 2.74 -20.69 71.33
N TYR A 488 2.40 -21.95 71.62
CA TYR A 488 2.60 -22.54 72.94
C TYR A 488 4.08 -22.55 73.35
N GLY A 489 4.98 -22.92 72.43
CA GLY A 489 6.42 -22.88 72.66
C GLY A 489 6.97 -21.46 72.90
N GLN A 490 6.38 -20.44 72.27
CA GLN A 490 6.72 -19.03 72.53
C GLN A 490 6.22 -18.57 73.90
N ILE A 491 4.97 -18.90 74.27
CA ILE A 491 4.37 -18.59 75.57
C ILE A 491 5.21 -19.18 76.71
N GLN A 492 5.59 -20.45 76.61
CA GLN A 492 6.38 -21.14 77.64
C GLN A 492 7.78 -20.52 77.81
N LYS A 493 8.45 -20.15 76.72
CA LYS A 493 9.76 -19.47 76.77
C LYS A 493 9.64 -18.06 77.35
N ALA A 494 8.57 -17.34 77.02
CA ALA A 494 8.34 -16.01 77.55
C ALA A 494 7.94 -16.02 79.03
N SER A 495 7.23 -17.05 79.51
CA SER A 495 6.80 -17.12 80.92
C SER A 495 7.99 -17.31 81.88
N GLN A 496 9.03 -18.04 81.46
CA GLN A 496 10.27 -18.32 82.20
C GLN A 496 11.18 -17.10 82.46
N VAL A 497 10.88 -15.93 81.90
CA VAL A 497 11.69 -14.71 82.06
C VAL A 497 10.80 -13.52 82.42
N LEU A 498 11.30 -12.60 83.26
CA LEU A 498 10.56 -11.40 83.66
C LEU A 498 10.67 -10.23 82.65
N ALA A 499 11.11 -10.50 81.42
CA ALA A 499 11.17 -9.51 80.36
C ALA A 499 9.77 -9.03 79.94
N ASP A 500 9.70 -7.79 79.48
CA ASP A 500 8.48 -7.20 78.94
C ASP A 500 8.13 -7.86 77.60
N VAL A 501 6.84 -8.12 77.35
CA VAL A 501 6.38 -8.89 76.19
C VAL A 501 5.41 -8.08 75.34
N LEU A 502 5.61 -8.05 74.02
CA LEU A 502 4.70 -7.48 73.04
C LEU A 502 3.96 -8.60 72.28
N ILE A 503 2.63 -8.61 72.35
CA ILE A 503 1.76 -9.56 71.64
C ILE A 503 1.15 -8.84 70.43
N VAL A 504 1.50 -9.29 69.23
CA VAL A 504 1.05 -8.69 67.97
C VAL A 504 0.09 -9.64 67.26
N GLY A 505 -1.07 -9.15 66.84
CA GLY A 505 -1.94 -9.88 65.92
C GLY A 505 -3.38 -9.40 65.94
N GLU A 506 -4.13 -9.81 64.93
CA GLU A 506 -5.45 -9.26 64.60
C GLU A 506 -6.46 -9.29 65.76
N THR A 507 -7.47 -8.42 65.68
CA THR A 507 -8.60 -8.41 66.61
C THR A 507 -9.32 -9.77 66.58
N GLY A 508 -9.69 -10.28 67.76
CA GLY A 508 -10.37 -11.58 67.88
C GLY A 508 -9.49 -12.82 67.75
N THR A 509 -8.15 -12.71 67.80
CA THR A 509 -7.23 -13.87 67.74
C THR A 509 -6.97 -14.57 69.07
N GLY A 510 -7.26 -13.90 70.20
CA GLY A 510 -7.04 -14.43 71.57
C GLY A 510 -5.87 -13.82 72.35
N LYS A 511 -5.43 -12.58 72.03
CA LYS A 511 -4.27 -11.93 72.68
C LYS A 511 -4.32 -11.86 74.20
N GLU A 512 -5.50 -11.66 74.79
CA GLU A 512 -5.72 -11.67 76.24
C GLU A 512 -5.47 -13.05 76.87
N LEU A 513 -5.97 -14.12 76.24
CA LEU A 513 -5.67 -15.50 76.67
C LEU A 513 -4.17 -15.83 76.58
N VAL A 514 -3.45 -15.24 75.62
CA VAL A 514 -1.99 -15.35 75.51
C VAL A 514 -1.30 -14.62 76.67
N SER A 515 -1.70 -13.40 77.02
CA SER A 515 -1.10 -12.66 78.15
C SER A 515 -1.40 -13.31 79.50
N GLU A 516 -2.63 -13.79 79.72
CA GLU A 516 -2.99 -14.59 80.89
C GLU A 516 -2.14 -15.86 81.00
N SER A 517 -1.94 -16.57 79.88
CA SER A 517 -1.14 -17.81 79.86
C SER A 517 0.32 -17.54 80.23
N ILE A 518 0.90 -16.44 79.74
CA ILE A 518 2.28 -16.03 80.09
C ILE A 518 2.39 -15.70 81.57
N HIS A 519 1.42 -14.98 82.15
CA HIS A 519 1.42 -14.65 83.57
C HIS A 519 1.25 -15.91 84.44
N ARG A 520 0.26 -16.77 84.14
CA ARG A 520 -0.05 -18.00 84.88
C ARG A 520 1.07 -19.04 84.86
N LEU A 521 1.94 -19.02 83.83
CA LEU A 521 3.09 -19.91 83.67
C LEU A 521 4.42 -19.27 84.11
N SER A 522 4.39 -18.12 84.80
CA SER A 522 5.57 -17.39 85.26
C SER A 522 5.71 -17.39 86.79
N ASP A 523 6.89 -17.05 87.29
CA ASP A 523 7.19 -16.92 88.72
C ASP A 523 6.32 -15.88 89.47
N ARG A 524 5.49 -15.10 88.74
CA ARG A 524 4.55 -14.11 89.27
C ARG A 524 3.08 -14.54 89.19
N ALA A 525 2.78 -15.82 88.95
CA ALA A 525 1.41 -16.33 88.80
C ALA A 525 0.51 -16.12 90.03
N ASP A 526 1.09 -16.01 91.23
CA ASP A 526 0.37 -15.71 92.49
C ASP A 526 0.16 -14.19 92.70
N GLY A 527 0.78 -13.35 91.87
CA GLY A 527 0.68 -11.89 91.93
C GLY A 527 -0.52 -11.32 91.17
N PRO A 528 -0.86 -10.03 91.34
CA PRO A 528 -1.97 -9.40 90.63
C PRO A 528 -1.75 -9.36 89.10
N PHE A 529 -2.73 -9.83 88.34
CA PHE A 529 -2.85 -9.58 86.89
C PHE A 529 -3.85 -8.46 86.66
N ILE A 530 -3.39 -7.30 86.15
CA ILE A 530 -4.24 -6.15 85.86
C ILE A 530 -4.23 -5.87 84.37
N THR A 531 -5.40 -5.82 83.74
CA THR A 531 -5.56 -5.46 82.32
C THR A 531 -6.12 -4.06 82.16
N ILE A 532 -5.45 -3.23 81.36
CA ILE A 532 -5.92 -1.90 80.94
C ILE A 532 -5.97 -1.89 79.41
N ASN A 533 -7.15 -1.61 78.84
CA ASN A 533 -7.28 -1.32 77.41
C ASN A 533 -6.99 0.17 77.17
N CYS A 534 -6.00 0.46 76.33
CA CYS A 534 -5.50 1.81 76.07
C CYS A 534 -6.30 2.58 75.01
N GLY A 535 -7.19 1.93 74.26
CA GLY A 535 -8.10 2.55 73.30
C GLY A 535 -9.50 2.87 73.86
N ALA A 536 -9.87 2.30 75.00
CA ALA A 536 -11.21 2.40 75.59
C ALA A 536 -11.44 3.60 76.54
N LEU A 537 -10.39 4.40 76.84
CA LEU A 537 -10.43 5.51 77.81
C LEU A 537 -9.83 6.78 77.22
N ASP A 538 -10.45 7.93 77.52
CA ASP A 538 -9.92 9.26 77.17
C ASP A 538 -8.55 9.52 77.82
N GLU A 539 -7.72 10.35 77.18
CA GLU A 539 -6.32 10.62 77.59
C GLU A 539 -6.15 10.88 79.09
N ALA A 540 -6.99 11.75 79.69
CA ALA A 540 -6.90 12.11 81.10
C ALA A 540 -7.27 10.95 82.05
N LEU A 541 -8.29 10.15 81.70
CA LEU A 541 -8.72 8.99 82.47
C LEU A 541 -7.72 7.83 82.36
N LEU A 542 -7.11 7.65 81.18
CA LEU A 542 -6.05 6.67 80.96
C LEU A 542 -4.78 7.02 81.74
N MET A 543 -4.38 8.30 81.75
CA MET A 543 -3.27 8.80 82.58
C MET A 543 -3.52 8.54 84.07
N ASP A 544 -4.72 8.85 84.58
CA ASP A 544 -5.07 8.58 85.98
C ASP A 544 -5.08 7.07 86.28
N THR A 545 -5.67 6.28 85.40
CA THR A 545 -5.80 4.83 85.61
C THR A 545 -4.44 4.14 85.60
N LEU A 546 -3.50 4.56 84.75
CA LEU A 546 -2.14 4.00 84.69
C LEU A 546 -1.26 4.47 85.86
N PHE A 547 -1.18 5.78 86.09
CA PHE A 547 -0.17 6.37 87.00
C PHE A 547 -0.71 6.77 88.38
N GLY A 548 -2.03 6.90 88.52
CA GLY A 548 -2.69 7.37 89.73
C GLY A 548 -2.53 8.87 89.95
N HIS A 549 -3.07 9.37 91.06
CA HIS A 549 -3.00 10.78 91.43
C HIS A 549 -2.82 10.98 92.93
N VAL A 550 -2.19 12.10 93.29
CA VAL A 550 -2.25 12.63 94.66
C VAL A 550 -3.51 13.48 94.84
N LYS A 551 -3.97 13.60 96.09
CA LYS A 551 -5.12 14.43 96.45
C LYS A 551 -4.91 15.87 95.95
N GLY A 552 -5.86 16.40 95.18
CA GLY A 552 -5.83 17.76 94.64
C GLY A 552 -5.15 17.92 93.28
N ALA A 553 -4.74 16.82 92.61
CA ALA A 553 -4.10 16.89 91.28
C ALA A 553 -5.00 17.48 90.17
N PHE A 554 -6.32 17.34 90.30
CA PHE A 554 -7.35 17.93 89.43
C PHE A 554 -8.64 18.14 90.25
N THR A 555 -9.64 18.82 89.68
CA THR A 555 -10.87 19.25 90.39
C THR A 555 -11.65 18.12 91.06
N GLU A 556 -11.59 16.90 90.53
CA GLU A 556 -12.29 15.72 91.09
C GLU A 556 -11.43 14.85 92.01
N ALA A 557 -10.12 15.14 92.14
CA ALA A 557 -9.13 14.35 92.89
C ALA A 557 -9.26 14.49 94.43
N LYS A 558 -10.40 14.09 94.99
CA LYS A 558 -10.75 14.27 96.42
C LYS A 558 -9.92 13.43 97.39
N GLN A 559 -9.39 12.29 96.94
CA GLN A 559 -8.51 11.37 97.68
C GLN A 559 -7.36 10.95 96.78
N ALA A 560 -6.26 10.39 97.30
CA ALA A 560 -5.19 9.87 96.44
C ALA A 560 -5.54 8.46 95.93
N ARG A 561 -5.18 8.13 94.69
CA ARG A 561 -5.44 6.83 94.05
C ARG A 561 -4.13 6.22 93.54
N LYS A 562 -3.89 4.94 93.84
CA LYS A 562 -2.81 4.15 93.19
C LYS A 562 -3.20 3.84 91.74
N GLY A 563 -2.30 4.12 90.79
CA GLY A 563 -2.46 3.70 89.40
C GLY A 563 -2.10 2.24 89.16
N ALA A 564 -2.48 1.71 88.00
CA ALA A 564 -2.29 0.32 87.59
C ALA A 564 -0.84 -0.18 87.74
N PHE A 565 0.17 0.66 87.47
CA PHE A 565 1.58 0.29 87.65
C PHE A 565 1.93 -0.10 89.10
N LEU A 566 1.32 0.55 90.10
CA LEU A 566 1.52 0.23 91.53
C LEU A 566 0.46 -0.72 92.09
N ALA A 567 -0.68 -0.85 91.43
CA ALA A 567 -1.69 -1.84 91.80
C ALA A 567 -1.28 -3.26 91.36
N ALA A 568 -0.48 -3.38 90.29
CA ALA A 568 0.08 -4.63 89.79
C ALA A 568 1.48 -4.96 90.35
N GLU A 569 1.90 -4.28 91.42
CA GLU A 569 3.21 -4.49 92.07
C GLU A 569 3.40 -5.95 92.51
N GLY A 570 4.55 -6.54 92.20
CA GLY A 570 4.83 -7.97 92.38
C GLY A 570 4.18 -8.89 91.35
N GLY A 571 3.28 -8.38 90.51
CA GLY A 571 2.54 -9.11 89.48
C GLY A 571 2.85 -8.64 88.06
N THR A 572 1.81 -8.61 87.22
CA THR A 572 1.86 -8.28 85.79
C THR A 572 0.78 -7.26 85.41
N LEU A 573 1.17 -6.24 84.66
CA LEU A 573 0.28 -5.27 84.02
C LEU A 573 0.20 -5.56 82.51
N MET A 574 -1.02 -5.83 82.03
CA MET A 574 -1.37 -6.00 80.62
C MET A 574 -1.90 -4.68 80.06
N LEU A 575 -1.29 -4.21 78.97
CA LEU A 575 -1.67 -3.01 78.21
C LEU A 575 -2.23 -3.44 76.86
N ASP A 576 -3.54 -3.68 76.76
CA ASP A 576 -4.18 -4.02 75.49
C ASP A 576 -4.41 -2.77 74.63
N GLU A 577 -4.39 -2.97 73.31
CA GLU A 577 -4.45 -1.91 72.29
C GLU A 577 -3.47 -0.75 72.53
N VAL A 578 -2.23 -1.04 72.93
CA VAL A 578 -1.22 -0.01 73.28
C VAL A 578 -0.94 0.97 72.13
N GLY A 579 -1.09 0.53 70.87
CA GLY A 579 -0.95 1.38 69.68
C GLY A 579 -1.96 2.53 69.61
N ASN A 580 -3.13 2.38 70.25
CA ASN A 580 -4.18 3.40 70.29
C ASN A 580 -3.96 4.45 71.40
N ALA A 581 -2.92 4.31 72.23
CA ALA A 581 -2.63 5.25 73.31
C ALA A 581 -2.23 6.65 72.79
N ALA A 582 -2.84 7.70 73.33
CA ALA A 582 -2.54 9.08 72.94
C ALA A 582 -1.05 9.46 73.15
N PRO A 583 -0.46 10.37 72.35
CA PRO A 583 0.99 10.66 72.39
C PRO A 583 1.55 11.07 73.77
N LYS A 584 0.77 11.75 74.62
CA LYS A 584 1.20 12.08 76.00
C LYS A 584 1.27 10.84 76.89
N VAL A 585 0.35 9.91 76.71
CA VAL A 585 0.35 8.60 77.40
C VAL A 585 1.55 7.79 76.94
N GLN A 586 1.84 7.75 75.63
CA GLN A 586 3.05 7.10 75.10
C GLN A 586 4.34 7.68 75.72
N GLN A 587 4.45 9.01 75.83
CA GLN A 587 5.60 9.65 76.47
C GLN A 587 5.73 9.28 77.97
N ALA A 588 4.62 9.22 78.69
CA ALA A 588 4.60 8.84 80.10
C ALA A 588 4.97 7.35 80.30
N LEU A 589 4.42 6.46 79.46
CA LEU A 589 4.76 5.04 79.40
C LEU A 589 6.25 4.83 79.11
N LEU A 590 6.81 5.51 78.10
CA LEU A 590 8.24 5.46 77.79
C LEU A 590 9.10 5.81 79.00
N ARG A 591 8.76 6.90 79.71
CA ARG A 591 9.51 7.33 80.90
C ARG A 591 9.41 6.28 82.01
N ALA A 592 8.22 5.73 82.22
CA ALA A 592 7.98 4.68 83.22
C ALA A 592 8.79 3.41 82.92
N LEU A 593 8.70 2.87 81.71
CA LEU A 593 9.40 1.65 81.30
C LEU A 593 10.93 1.84 81.27
N SER A 594 11.41 3.02 80.87
CA SER A 594 12.85 3.31 80.80
C SER A 594 13.49 3.43 82.18
N THR A 595 12.83 4.13 83.11
CA THR A 595 13.38 4.41 84.45
C THR A 595 12.96 3.40 85.52
N ARG A 596 11.96 2.56 85.25
CA ARG A 596 11.25 1.72 86.23
C ARG A 596 10.69 2.54 87.43
N ARG A 597 10.28 3.78 87.16
CA ARG A 597 9.60 4.67 88.11
C ARG A 597 8.44 5.41 87.44
N ILE A 598 7.32 5.57 88.14
CA ILE A 598 6.19 6.41 87.70
C ILE A 598 6.14 7.72 88.50
N ARG A 599 5.34 8.69 88.03
CA ARG A 599 4.94 9.87 88.80
C ARG A 599 3.42 9.94 88.81
N PRO A 600 2.76 9.81 89.98
CA PRO A 600 1.34 10.09 90.09
C PRO A 600 1.04 11.52 89.62
N LEU A 601 -0.12 11.74 89.02
CA LEU A 601 -0.58 13.06 88.63
C LEU A 601 -0.59 13.98 89.86
N GLY A 602 -0.02 15.18 89.71
CA GLY A 602 0.14 16.16 90.79
C GLY A 602 1.27 15.89 91.80
N ALA A 603 2.06 14.81 91.65
CA ALA A 603 3.22 14.55 92.51
C ALA A 603 4.52 15.13 91.93
N ASP A 604 5.38 15.69 92.80
CA ASP A 604 6.69 16.24 92.39
C ASP A 604 7.82 15.18 92.33
N HIS A 605 7.59 13.98 92.86
CA HIS A 605 8.59 12.91 92.98
C HIS A 605 8.21 11.65 92.19
N ASP A 606 9.21 10.93 91.68
CA ASP A 606 9.02 9.65 91.01
C ASP A 606 9.07 8.48 92.02
N VAL A 607 8.15 7.53 91.92
CA VAL A 607 8.00 6.32 92.75
C VAL A 607 8.43 5.09 91.95
N PRO A 608 9.31 4.20 92.46
CA PRO A 608 9.70 2.98 91.76
C PRO A 608 8.53 1.99 91.67
N PHE A 609 8.53 1.10 90.68
CA PHE A 609 7.57 0.01 90.58
C PHE A 609 8.26 -1.30 90.16
N ASP A 610 7.81 -2.43 90.70
CA ASP A 610 8.25 -3.77 90.29
C ASP A 610 7.10 -4.58 89.69
N THR A 611 6.79 -4.27 88.44
CA THR A 611 5.65 -4.83 87.70
C THR A 611 6.13 -5.33 86.34
N ARG A 612 5.81 -6.57 85.99
CA ARG A 612 6.09 -7.13 84.66
C ARG A 612 5.10 -6.53 83.65
N ILE A 613 5.57 -6.11 82.48
CA ILE A 613 4.70 -5.49 81.48
C ILE A 613 4.45 -6.46 80.32
N ILE A 614 3.18 -6.66 79.99
CA ILE A 614 2.76 -7.28 78.74
C ILE A 614 1.97 -6.21 77.98
N ALA A 615 2.24 -6.01 76.70
CA ALA A 615 1.50 -5.11 75.85
C ALA A 615 0.93 -5.87 74.65
N ALA A 616 -0.22 -5.44 74.14
CA ALA A 616 -0.83 -6.04 72.96
C ALA A 616 -1.30 -4.99 71.95
N THR A 617 -1.30 -5.39 70.68
CA THR A 617 -1.67 -4.54 69.55
C THR A 617 -2.27 -5.37 68.41
N ASN A 618 -3.15 -4.76 67.61
CA ASN A 618 -3.67 -5.32 66.37
C ASN A 618 -2.89 -4.86 65.12
N ALA A 619 -2.26 -3.68 65.18
CA ALA A 619 -1.43 -3.12 64.12
C ALA A 619 0.05 -3.48 64.32
N GLU A 620 0.78 -3.60 63.20
CA GLU A 620 2.23 -3.73 63.21
C GLU A 620 2.85 -2.36 63.49
N LEU A 621 3.18 -2.10 64.76
CA LEU A 621 3.62 -0.77 65.28
C LEU A 621 4.82 -0.14 64.56
N ARG A 622 5.53 -0.89 63.70
CA ARG A 622 6.61 -0.40 62.82
C ARG A 622 6.11 0.23 61.52
N GLY A 623 4.88 -0.06 61.08
CA GLY A 623 4.25 0.56 59.90
C GLY A 623 3.77 1.99 60.22
N ASP A 624 3.03 2.14 61.32
CA ASP A 624 2.47 3.43 61.78
C ASP A 624 3.54 4.48 62.17
N GLY A 625 4.81 4.04 62.31
CA GLY A 625 5.97 4.92 62.47
C GLY A 625 6.25 5.78 61.23
N GLN A 626 5.81 5.39 60.02
CA GLN A 626 5.95 6.21 58.82
C GLN A 626 4.93 7.37 58.77
N ASP A 627 3.78 7.21 59.42
CA ASP A 627 2.74 8.25 59.55
C ASP A 627 2.80 9.01 60.90
N GLY A 628 3.72 8.63 61.80
CA GLY A 628 4.05 9.37 63.03
C GLY A 628 3.09 9.19 64.21
N SER A 629 2.25 8.14 64.20
CA SER A 629 1.21 7.91 65.23
C SER A 629 1.75 7.27 66.53
N PHE A 630 2.74 6.38 66.41
CA PHE A 630 3.34 5.67 67.55
C PHE A 630 4.85 5.90 67.62
N ARG A 631 5.41 6.02 68.82
CA ARG A 631 6.84 6.31 69.01
C ARG A 631 7.73 5.07 68.91
N ASP A 632 8.75 5.14 68.05
CA ASP A 632 9.79 4.11 67.91
C ASP A 632 10.52 3.79 69.23
N ASP A 633 10.81 4.80 70.04
CA ASP A 633 11.52 4.62 71.32
C ASP A 633 10.71 3.81 72.34
N LEU A 634 9.38 3.98 72.35
CA LEU A 634 8.46 3.16 73.12
C LEU A 634 8.33 1.76 72.54
N TYR A 635 8.27 1.62 71.21
CA TYR A 635 8.22 0.32 70.54
C TYR A 635 9.42 -0.56 70.93
N TYR A 636 10.66 -0.07 70.81
CA TYR A 636 11.85 -0.84 71.18
C TYR A 636 11.93 -1.18 72.67
N ARG A 637 11.25 -0.42 73.54
CA ARG A 637 11.19 -0.73 74.97
C ARG A 637 10.13 -1.78 75.33
N LEU A 638 9.05 -1.88 74.54
CA LEU A 638 8.00 -2.90 74.69
C LEU A 638 8.36 -4.22 73.98
N ALA A 639 8.99 -4.14 72.82
CA ALA A 639 9.26 -5.28 71.93
C ALA A 639 10.50 -6.12 72.34
N VAL A 640 10.77 -6.29 73.64
CA VAL A 640 11.91 -7.09 74.14
C VAL A 640 11.72 -8.57 73.81
N ILE A 641 10.50 -9.09 74.01
CA ILE A 641 10.05 -10.38 73.48
C ILE A 641 8.79 -10.11 72.66
N THR A 642 8.77 -10.50 71.38
CA THR A 642 7.58 -10.36 70.52
C THR A 642 6.95 -11.72 70.24
N ILE A 643 5.66 -11.85 70.49
CA ILE A 643 4.85 -13.05 70.22
C ILE A 643 3.78 -12.68 69.19
N GLN A 644 3.64 -13.48 68.14
CA GLN A 644 2.64 -13.25 67.10
C GLN A 644 1.46 -14.22 67.23
N THR A 645 0.23 -13.72 67.32
CA THR A 645 -0.96 -14.56 67.35
C THR A 645 -1.43 -14.87 65.92
N PRO A 646 -1.50 -16.15 65.49
CA PRO A 646 -1.88 -16.49 64.13
C PRO A 646 -3.37 -16.20 63.89
N PRO A 647 -3.75 -15.54 62.78
CA PRO A 647 -5.14 -15.37 62.42
C PRO A 647 -5.78 -16.70 62.02
N LEU A 648 -7.08 -16.83 62.23
CA LEU A 648 -7.85 -18.06 62.07
C LEU A 648 -7.71 -18.65 60.65
N ARG A 649 -7.62 -17.80 59.62
CA ARG A 649 -7.37 -18.23 58.23
C ARG A 649 -6.02 -18.91 57.98
N ARG A 650 -5.03 -18.74 58.86
CA ARG A 650 -3.73 -19.46 58.83
C ARG A 650 -3.73 -20.73 59.70
N ARG A 651 -4.82 -21.02 60.41
CA ARG A 651 -5.01 -22.21 61.26
C ARG A 651 -6.39 -22.85 61.04
N LYS A 652 -6.80 -23.00 59.78
CA LYS A 652 -8.14 -23.53 59.43
C LYS A 652 -8.38 -24.94 59.95
N GLU A 653 -7.33 -25.74 60.13
CA GLU A 653 -7.36 -27.07 60.75
C GLU A 653 -7.89 -27.06 62.19
N ASP A 654 -7.75 -25.95 62.93
CA ASP A 654 -8.28 -25.82 64.30
C ASP A 654 -9.77 -25.43 64.34
N ILE A 655 -10.37 -25.07 63.19
CA ILE A 655 -11.77 -24.60 63.13
C ILE A 655 -12.76 -25.67 63.66
N PRO A 656 -12.70 -26.96 63.30
CA PRO A 656 -13.60 -27.99 63.85
C PRO A 656 -13.52 -28.10 65.37
N ALA A 657 -12.32 -28.08 65.96
CA ALA A 657 -12.13 -28.11 67.41
C ALA A 657 -12.67 -26.85 68.09
N LEU A 658 -12.43 -25.67 67.50
CA LEU A 658 -13.01 -24.40 67.97
C LEU A 658 -14.55 -24.40 67.87
N MET A 659 -15.12 -25.00 66.83
CA MET A 659 -16.57 -25.11 66.66
C MET A 659 -17.19 -25.94 67.78
N VAL A 660 -16.68 -27.16 68.01
CA VAL A 660 -17.14 -28.02 69.10
C VAL A 660 -16.98 -27.31 70.45
N HIS A 661 -15.84 -26.67 70.70
CA HIS A 661 -15.59 -25.92 71.94
C HIS A 661 -16.64 -24.83 72.19
N PHE A 662 -16.91 -23.95 71.21
CA PHE A 662 -17.88 -22.86 71.41
C PHE A 662 -19.33 -23.33 71.45
N MET A 663 -19.68 -24.41 70.74
CA MET A 663 -21.01 -25.00 70.85
C MET A 663 -21.22 -25.66 72.22
N ALA A 664 -20.21 -26.38 72.74
CA ALA A 664 -20.23 -26.93 74.09
C ALA A 664 -20.31 -25.83 75.17
N GLU A 665 -19.52 -24.76 75.02
CA GLU A 665 -19.56 -23.60 75.91
C GLU A 665 -20.96 -22.96 75.95
N ALA A 666 -21.55 -22.68 74.77
CA ALA A 666 -22.87 -22.05 74.67
C ALA A 666 -23.99 -22.90 75.29
N VAL A 667 -24.01 -24.21 75.01
CA VAL A 667 -24.98 -25.16 75.59
C VAL A 667 -24.80 -25.26 77.12
N ALA A 668 -23.56 -25.17 77.62
CA ALA A 668 -23.27 -25.22 79.05
C ALA A 668 -23.75 -23.97 79.83
N THR A 669 -23.73 -22.78 79.22
CA THR A 669 -24.22 -21.53 79.87
C THR A 669 -25.75 -21.43 80.00
N ARG A 670 -26.53 -22.28 79.32
CA ARG A 670 -27.99 -22.43 79.48
C ARG A 670 -28.81 -21.13 79.41
N GLU A 671 -28.55 -20.31 78.39
CA GLU A 671 -29.44 -19.17 78.08
C GLU A 671 -30.82 -19.67 77.59
N GLN A 672 -31.89 -18.95 77.94
CA GLN A 672 -33.25 -19.34 77.53
C GLN A 672 -33.40 -19.28 76.01
N GLY A 673 -33.68 -20.43 75.39
CA GLY A 673 -33.89 -20.55 73.93
C GLY A 673 -32.82 -21.37 73.20
N MET A 674 -31.71 -21.76 73.86
CA MET A 674 -30.70 -22.63 73.24
C MET A 674 -31.07 -24.14 73.29
N PRO A 675 -30.60 -24.96 72.32
CA PRO A 675 -30.81 -26.40 72.32
C PRO A 675 -30.15 -27.07 73.54
N ARG A 676 -30.74 -28.18 74.01
CA ARG A 676 -30.30 -28.91 75.21
C ARG A 676 -29.06 -29.79 75.00
N THR A 677 -28.70 -30.03 73.75
CA THR A 677 -27.63 -30.90 73.27
C THR A 677 -26.92 -30.21 72.11
N ILE A 678 -25.64 -30.54 71.89
CA ILE A 678 -24.86 -30.02 70.77
C ILE A 678 -25.42 -30.65 69.47
N PRO A 679 -26.00 -29.88 68.53
CA PRO A 679 -26.48 -30.43 67.27
C PRO A 679 -25.31 -30.85 66.37
N LYS A 680 -25.57 -31.80 65.46
CA LYS A 680 -24.61 -32.19 64.41
C LYS A 680 -24.46 -31.06 63.39
N ILE A 681 -23.44 -31.17 62.52
CA ILE A 681 -23.16 -30.20 61.46
C ILE A 681 -23.11 -30.92 60.12
N SER A 682 -23.73 -30.35 59.09
CA SER A 682 -23.72 -30.95 57.75
C SER A 682 -22.39 -30.71 57.02
N ARG A 683 -22.06 -31.58 56.07
CA ARG A 683 -20.86 -31.44 55.22
C ARG A 683 -20.81 -30.09 54.51
N GLY A 684 -21.94 -29.62 53.99
CA GLY A 684 -22.07 -28.29 53.38
C GLY A 684 -21.92 -27.13 54.37
N ALA A 685 -22.37 -27.28 55.62
CA ALA A 685 -22.18 -26.27 56.67
C ALA A 685 -20.70 -26.16 57.07
N LEU A 686 -20.04 -27.28 57.33
CA LEU A 686 -18.61 -27.33 57.62
C LEU A 686 -17.78 -26.76 56.46
N GLU A 687 -18.09 -27.15 55.22
CA GLU A 687 -17.41 -26.62 54.02
C GLU A 687 -17.56 -25.10 53.90
N LYS A 688 -18.77 -24.55 54.15
CA LYS A 688 -19.02 -23.10 54.12
C LYS A 688 -18.20 -22.35 55.17
N ILE A 689 -18.10 -22.90 56.39
CA ILE A 689 -17.27 -22.35 57.48
C ILE A 689 -15.77 -22.42 57.12
N MET A 690 -15.31 -23.56 56.60
CA MET A 690 -13.90 -23.78 56.24
C MET A 690 -13.45 -22.92 55.05
N ARG A 691 -14.34 -22.62 54.10
CA ARG A 691 -14.04 -21.73 52.97
C ARG A 691 -13.92 -20.26 53.37
N HIS A 692 -14.58 -19.82 54.45
CA HIS A 692 -14.59 -18.42 54.88
C HIS A 692 -13.19 -17.90 55.30
N HIS A 693 -13.00 -16.58 55.26
CA HIS A 693 -11.71 -15.92 55.56
C HIS A 693 -11.59 -15.42 57.01
N TRP A 694 -12.70 -15.36 57.75
CA TRP A 694 -12.75 -15.00 59.17
C TRP A 694 -12.01 -13.69 59.52
N PRO A 695 -12.39 -12.53 58.94
CA PRO A 695 -11.79 -11.24 59.26
C PRO A 695 -11.87 -10.84 60.75
N GLY A 696 -12.92 -11.25 61.47
CA GLY A 696 -13.04 -11.09 62.93
C GLY A 696 -12.51 -12.29 63.72
N ASN A 697 -11.79 -13.19 63.06
CA ASN A 697 -11.09 -14.35 63.63
C ASN A 697 -11.99 -15.21 64.53
N VAL A 698 -11.52 -15.57 65.73
CA VAL A 698 -12.22 -16.48 66.66
C VAL A 698 -13.48 -15.82 67.24
N ARG A 699 -13.48 -14.49 67.42
CA ARG A 699 -14.63 -13.74 67.92
C ARG A 699 -15.80 -13.79 66.93
N GLU A 700 -15.51 -13.68 65.64
CA GLU A 700 -16.49 -13.85 64.57
C GLU A 700 -16.99 -15.31 64.53
N LEU A 701 -16.10 -16.30 64.54
CA LEU A 701 -16.49 -17.71 64.56
C LEU A 701 -17.44 -18.04 65.71
N LYS A 702 -17.11 -17.62 66.94
CA LYS A 702 -17.98 -17.79 68.12
C LYS A 702 -19.36 -17.15 67.88
N ASN A 703 -19.39 -15.89 67.43
CA ASN A 703 -20.65 -15.18 67.15
C ASN A 703 -21.50 -15.87 66.06
N THR A 704 -20.88 -16.34 64.96
CA THR A 704 -21.57 -17.06 63.88
C THR A 704 -22.16 -18.37 64.39
N LEU A 705 -21.43 -19.12 65.21
CA LEU A 705 -21.91 -20.37 65.80
C LEU A 705 -23.04 -20.15 66.82
N THR A 706 -22.93 -19.15 67.69
CA THR A 706 -24.01 -18.78 68.63
C THR A 706 -25.30 -18.39 67.89
N ARG A 707 -25.19 -17.62 66.79
CA ARG A 707 -26.35 -17.31 65.93
C ARG A 707 -26.89 -18.55 65.24
N ALA A 708 -26.03 -19.39 64.67
CA ALA A 708 -26.45 -20.63 64.02
C ALA A 708 -27.22 -21.55 64.98
N LEU A 709 -26.76 -21.68 66.24
CA LEU A 709 -27.46 -22.40 67.31
C LEU A 709 -28.82 -21.78 67.69
N THR A 710 -28.95 -20.46 67.60
CA THR A 710 -30.22 -19.75 67.90
C THR A 710 -31.27 -19.96 66.78
N PHE A 711 -30.82 -20.11 65.54
CA PHE A 711 -31.65 -20.36 64.36
C PHE A 711 -31.59 -21.83 63.90
N CYS A 712 -31.39 -22.77 64.83
CA CYS A 712 -31.37 -24.21 64.57
C CYS A 712 -32.63 -24.85 65.15
N ASP A 713 -33.62 -25.12 64.31
CA ASP A 713 -34.87 -25.78 64.71
C ASP A 713 -34.75 -27.32 64.82
N GLU A 714 -33.65 -27.89 64.30
CA GLU A 714 -33.38 -29.34 64.23
C GLU A 714 -32.06 -29.73 64.92
N ASP A 715 -31.79 -31.04 65.06
CA ASP A 715 -30.53 -31.60 65.57
C ASP A 715 -29.34 -31.51 64.57
N LEU A 716 -29.49 -30.79 63.44
CA LEU A 716 -28.48 -30.66 62.38
C LEU A 716 -28.38 -29.22 61.85
N ILE A 717 -27.20 -28.60 62.01
CA ILE A 717 -26.89 -27.30 61.40
C ILE A 717 -26.56 -27.51 59.91
N LEU A 718 -27.41 -26.95 59.04
CA LEU A 718 -27.24 -26.94 57.58
C LEU A 718 -26.49 -25.68 57.11
N ALA A 719 -26.05 -25.70 55.85
CA ALA A 719 -25.31 -24.59 55.24
C ALA A 719 -26.09 -23.27 55.17
N GLU A 720 -27.42 -23.32 55.30
CA GLU A 720 -28.32 -22.17 55.31
C GLU A 720 -28.43 -21.49 56.69
N ASN A 721 -28.29 -22.24 57.79
CA ASN A 721 -28.24 -21.68 59.16
C ASN A 721 -26.94 -20.90 59.41
N ILE A 722 -25.87 -21.21 58.68
CA ILE A 722 -24.58 -20.49 58.76
C ILE A 722 -24.69 -19.12 58.06
N GLN A 723 -25.04 -18.10 58.82
CA GLN A 723 -25.03 -16.71 58.35
C GLN A 723 -23.61 -16.14 58.42
N LEU A 724 -23.03 -15.88 57.25
CA LEU A 724 -21.77 -15.14 57.08
C LEU A 724 -22.13 -13.76 56.53
N ASP A 725 -21.60 -12.71 57.15
CA ASP A 725 -21.82 -11.33 56.70
C ASP A 725 -21.16 -11.15 55.32
N PRO A 726 -21.87 -10.72 54.25
CA PRO A 726 -21.30 -10.62 52.91
C PRO A 726 -20.31 -9.45 52.82
N GLY A 727 -19.10 -9.69 53.31
CA GLY A 727 -17.87 -8.94 53.06
C GLY A 727 -18.05 -7.43 52.99
N VAL A 728 -18.12 -6.76 54.15
CA VAL A 728 -17.73 -5.35 54.22
C VAL A 728 -16.29 -5.26 53.70
N GLN A 729 -16.15 -4.74 52.48
CA GLN A 729 -14.85 -4.48 51.86
C GLN A 729 -14.18 -3.34 52.64
N TYR A 730 -13.47 -3.69 53.71
CA TYR A 730 -12.40 -2.84 54.22
C TYR A 730 -11.39 -2.68 53.09
N GLU A 731 -11.37 -1.49 52.47
CA GLU A 731 -10.38 -1.13 51.46
C GLU A 731 -8.98 -1.35 52.04
N ALA A 732 -8.29 -2.40 51.59
CA ALA A 732 -6.92 -2.67 51.95
C ALA A 732 -6.00 -1.61 51.31
N ARG A 733 -5.87 -0.47 51.97
CA ARG A 733 -4.86 0.54 51.64
C ARG A 733 -3.51 0.06 52.16
N HIS A 734 -2.60 -0.17 51.22
CA HIS A 734 -1.19 -0.53 51.40
C HIS A 734 -0.89 -1.95 51.91
N GLY A 735 0.19 -2.52 51.36
CA GLY A 735 0.66 -3.88 51.65
C GLY A 735 0.96 -4.66 50.37
N ALA A 736 2.05 -4.33 49.67
CA ALA A 736 2.54 -5.14 48.56
C ALA A 736 3.14 -6.46 49.07
N ASP A 737 2.87 -7.57 48.39
CA ASP A 737 3.55 -8.85 48.64
C ASP A 737 5.05 -8.76 48.34
N PRO A 738 5.92 -9.18 49.27
CA PRO A 738 7.29 -9.59 48.97
C PRO A 738 7.50 -11.10 49.15
N ALA A 739 8.54 -11.62 48.51
CA ALA A 739 9.14 -12.95 48.69
C ALA A 739 8.41 -14.17 48.11
N ALA A 740 8.71 -14.43 46.83
CA ALA A 740 8.96 -15.78 46.33
C ALA A 740 10.15 -15.78 45.34
N SER A 741 11.39 -15.70 45.85
CA SER A 741 12.63 -16.03 45.11
C SER A 741 13.86 -16.17 46.01
N ALA A 742 14.83 -17.00 45.57
CA ALA A 742 16.07 -17.44 46.23
C ALA A 742 15.90 -18.45 47.40
N GLY A 743 16.61 -19.58 47.46
CA GLY A 743 17.51 -20.21 46.46
C GLY A 743 18.11 -21.55 46.94
N GLU A 744 18.59 -22.37 45.98
CA GLU A 744 19.78 -23.28 46.00
C GLU A 744 20.00 -24.33 47.14
N GLN A 745 20.69 -25.47 47.00
CA GLN A 745 21.70 -26.04 46.05
C GLN A 745 21.79 -27.59 46.30
N PRO A 746 22.71 -28.42 45.72
CA PRO A 746 23.55 -28.39 44.50
C PRO A 746 23.20 -29.60 43.56
N GLY A 747 23.96 -30.10 42.56
CA GLY A 747 25.19 -29.68 41.85
C GLY A 747 26.36 -30.71 41.89
N ASP A 748 26.74 -31.35 40.75
CA ASP A 748 27.97 -32.18 40.62
C ASP A 748 28.62 -32.17 39.20
N THR A 749 29.95 -32.37 39.17
CA THR A 749 30.91 -32.63 38.05
C THR A 749 31.01 -31.75 36.79
N ALA A 750 32.20 -31.16 36.67
CA ALA A 750 32.85 -30.34 35.63
C ALA A 750 33.42 -31.15 34.40
N PRO A 751 34.40 -30.65 33.61
CA PRO A 751 34.42 -29.46 32.71
C PRO A 751 35.05 -29.72 31.31
N GLU A 752 35.00 -28.75 30.37
CA GLU A 752 36.10 -28.57 29.39
C GLU A 752 36.33 -27.10 28.91
N ARG A 753 37.51 -26.87 28.30
CA ARG A 753 38.17 -25.59 27.94
C ARG A 753 37.61 -25.01 26.62
N THR A 754 37.89 -23.80 26.11
CA THR A 754 39.01 -22.81 26.13
C THR A 754 38.43 -21.37 25.99
N GLN A 755 39.03 -20.27 26.47
CA GLN A 755 40.10 -19.45 25.85
C GLN A 755 39.85 -19.14 24.34
N ASP A 756 39.92 -17.91 23.81
CA ASP A 756 40.64 -16.67 24.20
C ASP A 756 39.72 -15.42 24.29
N GLY A 757 40.08 -14.27 24.90
CA GLY A 757 40.96 -13.21 24.36
C GLY A 757 40.15 -12.24 23.48
N GLU A 758 40.14 -10.92 23.64
CA GLU A 758 41.18 -10.02 24.16
C GLU A 758 40.55 -8.69 24.65
N ARG A 759 41.27 -7.91 25.46
CA ARG A 759 40.87 -6.55 25.88
C ARG A 759 41.72 -5.54 25.12
N ASP A 760 41.15 -4.37 24.77
CA ASP A 760 41.84 -3.13 25.12
C ASP A 760 40.91 -1.95 25.42
N LYS A 761 41.44 -0.97 26.15
CA LYS A 761 40.82 0.28 26.58
C LYS A 761 41.65 1.46 26.07
N SER A 762 41.00 2.57 25.73
CA SER A 762 41.39 3.97 26.02
C SER A 762 40.46 4.89 25.22
N ARG A 763 39.63 5.75 25.82
CA ARG A 763 39.91 6.99 26.59
C ARG A 763 40.30 8.19 25.70
N ASP A 764 39.71 9.33 26.10
CA ASP A 764 39.92 10.72 25.67
C ASP A 764 39.01 11.23 24.53
N ALA A 765 38.44 12.45 24.58
CA ALA A 765 38.27 13.40 25.67
C ALA A 765 37.05 14.32 25.43
N ALA A 766 36.76 15.22 26.38
CA ALA A 766 35.56 16.07 26.44
C ALA A 766 35.31 17.02 25.25
N ALA A 767 34.04 17.20 24.89
CA ALA A 767 33.39 18.52 24.69
C ALA A 767 31.87 18.41 24.52
N ARG A 768 31.11 19.39 25.02
CA ARG A 768 29.68 19.59 24.67
C ARG A 768 29.57 20.31 23.32
N PRO A 769 28.53 20.04 22.53
CA PRO A 769 27.81 21.14 21.90
C PRO A 769 26.27 21.04 21.97
N ALA A 770 25.63 22.16 21.64
CA ALA A 770 24.17 22.36 21.56
C ALA A 770 23.55 21.64 20.34
N PRO A 771 22.22 21.43 20.28
CA PRO A 771 21.61 20.61 19.25
C PRO A 771 21.55 21.36 17.91
N ASN A 772 21.90 20.68 16.83
CA ASN A 772 21.53 21.11 15.49
C ASN A 772 20.86 19.97 14.71
N GLN A 773 20.12 20.37 13.70
CA GLN A 773 19.11 19.58 12.99
C GLN A 773 19.75 18.48 12.15
N ASP A 774 19.17 17.27 12.15
CA ASP A 774 19.09 16.54 10.88
C ASP A 774 17.86 15.63 10.75
N LYS A 775 17.55 15.36 9.49
CA LYS A 775 16.31 14.78 8.96
C LYS A 775 15.99 13.39 9.54
N ILE A 776 14.73 13.21 9.96
CA ILE A 776 14.13 11.87 10.04
C ILE A 776 13.57 11.53 8.66
N THR A 777 14.20 10.59 7.96
CA THR A 777 13.63 9.93 6.77
C THR A 777 12.40 9.13 7.18
N ALA A 778 11.23 9.51 6.64
CA ALA A 778 9.98 8.81 6.89
C ALA A 778 9.91 7.48 6.13
N GLY A 779 9.63 6.39 6.86
CA GLY A 779 9.13 5.15 6.26
C GLY A 779 7.67 5.32 5.78
N PRO A 780 7.16 4.40 4.94
CA PRO A 780 5.80 4.48 4.40
C PRO A 780 4.73 4.37 5.51
N PRO A 781 3.57 5.03 5.35
CA PRO A 781 2.58 5.10 6.41
C PRO A 781 1.88 3.76 6.63
N VAL A 782 1.93 3.28 7.88
CA VAL A 782 1.05 2.21 8.37
C VAL A 782 -0.35 2.80 8.55
N ALA A 783 -1.37 2.15 7.99
CA ALA A 783 -2.76 2.56 8.20
C ALA A 783 -3.16 2.36 9.68
N PRO A 784 -3.79 3.33 10.34
CA PRO A 784 -4.10 3.24 11.77
C PRO A 784 -5.23 2.25 12.05
N ASP A 785 -5.10 1.54 13.16
CA ASP A 785 -6.08 0.57 13.65
C ASP A 785 -7.25 1.30 14.34
N PRO A 786 -8.51 1.17 13.87
CA PRO A 786 -9.63 1.96 14.39
C PRO A 786 -10.03 1.63 15.84
N GLU A 787 -9.47 0.60 16.45
CA GLU A 787 -9.72 0.24 17.86
C GLU A 787 -9.03 1.19 18.87
N GLN A 788 -8.03 1.98 18.44
CA GLN A 788 -7.33 2.94 19.32
C GLN A 788 -8.09 4.26 19.56
N LEU A 789 -9.27 4.44 18.95
CA LEU A 789 -10.12 5.62 19.11
C LEU A 789 -11.18 5.42 20.20
N ASN A 790 -11.31 6.40 21.10
CA ASN A 790 -12.37 6.39 22.11
C ASN A 790 -13.76 6.49 21.45
N HIS A 791 -14.84 6.05 22.12
CA HIS A 791 -16.21 5.99 21.57
C HIS A 791 -16.63 7.28 20.85
N ARG A 792 -16.50 8.41 21.55
CA ARG A 792 -16.75 9.77 21.04
C ARG A 792 -15.95 10.11 19.78
N GLN A 793 -14.67 9.73 19.74
CA GLN A 793 -13.79 10.00 18.60
C GLN A 793 -14.25 9.21 17.36
N ARG A 794 -14.70 7.96 17.54
CA ARG A 794 -15.28 7.13 16.47
C ARG A 794 -16.62 7.67 15.98
N GLU A 795 -17.47 8.13 16.88
CA GLU A 795 -18.80 8.68 16.57
C GLU A 795 -18.73 9.99 15.76
N LEU A 796 -17.78 10.87 16.10
CA LEU A 796 -17.63 12.16 15.42
C LEU A 796 -16.81 12.09 14.12
N LEU A 797 -16.00 11.05 13.92
CA LEU A 797 -15.11 10.93 12.76
C LEU A 797 -15.80 11.15 11.40
N PRO A 798 -17.02 10.63 11.12
CA PRO A 798 -17.71 10.86 9.84
C PRO A 798 -18.15 12.32 9.66
N ARG A 799 -18.57 12.99 10.74
CA ARG A 799 -18.99 14.40 10.70
C ARG A 799 -17.79 15.33 10.50
N LEU A 800 -16.67 15.01 11.15
CA LEU A 800 -15.41 15.73 10.97
C LEU A 800 -14.89 15.54 9.53
N ALA A 801 -14.99 14.33 8.97
CA ALA A 801 -14.62 14.05 7.57
C ALA A 801 -15.40 14.89 6.56
N ALA A 802 -16.69 15.16 6.80
CA ALA A 802 -17.50 16.03 5.97
C ALA A 802 -17.10 17.52 6.07
N LEU A 803 -16.59 17.97 7.23
CA LEU A 803 -16.12 19.35 7.43
C LEU A 803 -14.73 19.62 6.84
N GLY A 804 -13.92 18.58 6.63
CA GLY A 804 -12.57 18.65 6.07
C GLY A 804 -11.51 19.25 7.01
N SER A 805 -11.85 20.32 7.74
CA SER A 805 -11.03 20.89 8.81
C SER A 805 -11.86 21.36 9.99
N VAL A 806 -11.33 21.24 11.21
CA VAL A 806 -12.03 21.61 12.46
C VAL A 806 -11.12 22.44 13.38
N SER A 807 -11.66 23.45 14.06
CA SER A 807 -10.99 24.13 15.18
C SER A 807 -11.26 23.42 16.51
N ARG A 808 -10.52 23.76 17.58
CA ARG A 808 -10.74 23.16 18.91
C ARG A 808 -12.15 23.44 19.45
N GLN A 809 -12.65 24.64 19.20
CA GLN A 809 -13.99 25.07 19.62
C GLN A 809 -15.09 24.36 18.82
N GLU A 810 -14.91 24.24 17.51
CA GLU A 810 -15.84 23.50 16.64
C GLU A 810 -15.93 22.02 17.05
N TYR A 811 -14.80 21.36 17.37
CA TYR A 811 -14.81 19.99 17.86
C TYR A 811 -15.53 19.86 19.21
N GLN A 812 -15.29 20.80 20.15
CA GLN A 812 -16.00 20.81 21.44
C GLN A 812 -17.52 20.93 21.22
N ASN A 813 -17.96 21.86 20.37
CA ASN A 813 -19.38 22.07 20.07
C ASN A 813 -20.02 20.84 19.40
N LEU A 814 -19.31 20.16 18.50
CA LEU A 814 -19.77 18.93 17.86
C LEU A 814 -19.86 17.74 18.82
N ALA A 815 -19.03 17.73 19.86
CA ALA A 815 -18.93 16.65 20.84
C ALA A 815 -19.87 16.81 22.04
N GLY A 816 -20.47 17.98 22.22
CA GLY A 816 -21.44 18.30 23.29
C GLY A 816 -20.83 19.00 24.51
N GLU A 817 -21.68 19.72 25.25
CA GLU A 817 -21.27 20.63 26.33
C GLU A 817 -20.56 19.96 27.53
N GLY A 818 -20.70 18.64 27.70
CA GLY A 818 -20.08 17.86 28.78
C GLY A 818 -18.56 17.63 28.64
N ILE A 819 -17.84 18.44 27.87
CA ILE A 819 -16.43 18.18 27.48
C ILE A 819 -15.60 19.45 27.64
N SER A 820 -14.50 19.35 28.39
CA SER A 820 -13.57 20.47 28.54
C SER A 820 -12.75 20.72 27.26
N MET A 821 -12.35 21.96 27.01
CA MET A 821 -11.42 22.31 25.92
C MET A 821 -10.08 21.54 25.99
N ARG A 822 -9.65 21.15 27.19
CA ARG A 822 -8.44 20.32 27.39
C ARG A 822 -8.66 18.90 26.85
N THR A 823 -9.85 18.32 27.07
CA THR A 823 -10.25 17.01 26.53
C THR A 823 -10.42 17.06 25.02
N ALA A 824 -11.07 18.09 24.47
CA ALA A 824 -11.19 18.30 23.03
C ALA A 824 -9.82 18.45 22.34
N GLN A 825 -8.88 19.17 22.97
CA GLN A 825 -7.51 19.27 22.47
C GLN A 825 -6.75 17.92 22.53
N TYR A 826 -6.95 17.13 23.58
CA TYR A 826 -6.35 15.81 23.71
C TYR A 826 -6.86 14.85 22.61
N ASP A 827 -8.17 14.81 22.38
CA ASP A 827 -8.80 14.01 21.31
C ASP A 827 -8.20 14.36 19.93
N LEU A 828 -8.13 15.65 19.59
CA LEU A 828 -7.57 16.11 18.32
C LEU A 828 -6.06 15.81 18.21
N GLN A 829 -5.29 15.88 19.30
CA GLN A 829 -3.89 15.47 19.32
C GLN A 829 -3.72 13.95 19.14
N GLN A 830 -4.61 13.14 19.70
CA GLN A 830 -4.63 11.68 19.51
C GLN A 830 -4.93 11.34 18.05
N MET A 831 -5.94 11.96 17.43
CA MET A 831 -6.25 11.79 16.00
C MET A 831 -5.06 12.20 15.09
N VAL A 832 -4.31 13.25 15.45
CA VAL A 832 -3.07 13.62 14.73
C VAL A 832 -1.96 12.58 14.92
N ARG A 833 -1.78 12.06 16.15
CA ARG A 833 -0.77 11.02 16.43
C ARG A 833 -1.07 9.70 15.71
N LEU A 834 -2.35 9.40 15.47
CA LEU A 834 -2.82 8.27 14.68
C LEU A 834 -2.82 8.54 13.16
N GLY A 835 -2.34 9.70 12.69
CA GLY A 835 -2.24 10.03 11.26
C GLY A 835 -3.57 10.32 10.56
N LEU A 836 -4.69 10.38 11.28
CA LEU A 836 -6.03 10.68 10.74
C LEU A 836 -6.22 12.18 10.45
N MET A 837 -5.44 13.03 11.12
CA MET A 837 -5.47 14.48 10.96
C MET A 837 -4.05 15.06 10.91
N ARG A 838 -3.90 16.24 10.29
CA ARG A 838 -2.72 17.08 10.39
C ARG A 838 -3.07 18.45 10.97
N LYS A 839 -2.14 19.03 11.75
CA LYS A 839 -2.29 20.35 12.34
C LYS A 839 -1.78 21.42 11.37
N GLU A 840 -2.62 22.42 11.09
CA GLU A 840 -2.24 23.60 10.30
C GLU A 840 -2.40 24.88 11.14
N GLY A 841 -1.49 25.84 10.94
CA GLY A 841 -1.44 27.08 11.71
C GLY A 841 -0.86 26.98 13.13
N ARG A 842 -0.75 28.13 13.79
CA ARG A 842 -0.30 28.29 15.19
C ARG A 842 -1.20 29.29 15.92
N GLY A 843 -1.27 29.20 17.25
CA GLY A 843 -2.10 30.09 18.07
C GLY A 843 -3.61 29.85 17.91
N PRO A 844 -4.46 30.89 18.01
CA PRO A 844 -5.92 30.75 17.94
C PRO A 844 -6.44 30.36 16.54
N ALA A 845 -5.69 30.65 15.47
CA ALA A 845 -6.03 30.27 14.10
C ALA A 845 -5.68 28.80 13.74
N GLN A 846 -5.33 27.97 14.73
CA GLN A 846 -4.92 26.59 14.50
C GLN A 846 -6.12 25.68 14.18
N ARG A 847 -6.10 25.05 12.99
CA ARG A 847 -7.09 24.05 12.54
C ARG A 847 -6.46 22.66 12.45
N TYR A 848 -7.32 21.64 12.49
CA TYR A 848 -6.97 20.23 12.31
C TYR A 848 -7.66 19.73 11.05
N VAL A 849 -6.89 19.36 10.03
CA VAL A 849 -7.35 18.97 8.70
C VAL A 849 -7.30 17.45 8.57
N ILE A 850 -8.33 16.82 8.03
CA ILE A 850 -8.37 15.36 7.87
C ILE A 850 -7.51 14.91 6.70
N VAL A 851 -6.75 13.84 6.93
CA VAL A 851 -5.89 13.21 5.93
C VAL A 851 -6.67 12.06 5.28
N GLN A 852 -7.24 12.30 4.09
CA GLN A 852 -7.87 11.21 3.34
C GLN A 852 -6.81 10.24 2.80
N PRO A 853 -7.03 8.91 2.89
CA PRO A 853 -6.11 7.92 2.35
C PRO A 853 -6.23 7.86 0.81
N GLY A 854 -5.37 8.62 0.12
CA GLY A 854 -5.24 8.59 -1.35
C GLY A 854 -6.01 9.70 -2.06
N GLY A 855 -5.57 10.95 -1.89
CA GLY A 855 -6.05 12.11 -2.66
C GLY A 855 -4.89 12.94 -3.19
N TYR A 856 -4.71 12.99 -4.52
CA TYR A 856 -3.68 13.77 -5.19
C TYR A 856 -4.12 15.24 -5.27
N VAL A 857 -3.32 16.17 -4.76
CA VAL A 857 -3.56 17.62 -4.95
C VAL A 857 -2.82 18.06 -6.22
N PRO A 858 -3.52 18.55 -7.26
CA PRO A 858 -2.84 19.25 -8.34
C PRO A 858 -2.34 20.59 -7.81
N ALA A 859 -1.06 20.88 -8.03
CA ALA A 859 -0.56 22.24 -7.89
C ALA A 859 -1.07 23.09 -9.04
N ASP A 860 -1.56 24.30 -8.77
CA ASP A 860 -1.64 25.35 -9.79
C ASP A 860 -1.00 26.65 -9.30
N LYS A 861 -0.45 27.39 -10.25
CA LYS A 861 0.25 28.67 -10.06
C LYS A 861 -0.76 29.80 -10.25
N GLY A 862 -0.68 30.83 -9.41
CA GLY A 862 -1.63 31.95 -9.49
C GLY A 862 -1.47 32.82 -10.74
N ARG A 863 -2.59 33.42 -11.17
CA ARG A 863 -2.69 34.76 -11.77
C ARG A 863 -4.14 35.26 -11.68
N SER A 864 -4.27 36.59 -11.71
CA SER A 864 -5.48 37.42 -11.45
C SER A 864 -6.13 37.21 -10.08
#